data_AF-A0A1M7Z5Y8-F1
#
_entry.id   AF-A0A1M7Z5Y8-F1
#
_cell.length_a   1.000
_cell.length_b   1.000
_cell.length_c   1.000
_cell.angle_alpha   90.00
_cell.angle_beta   90.00
_cell.angle_gamma   90.00
#
_symmetry.space_group_name_H-M   'P 1'
#
loop_
_entity.id
_entity.type
_entity.pdbx_description
1 polymer ?
#
loop_
_entity_poly.entity_id
_entity_poly.type
_entity_poly.pdbx_seq_one_letter_code
_entity_poly.pdbx_strand_id
1 'polypeptide(L)'
;MTATTTTITWAWNTAKVIQFDPTTDTLDFGWFSADNFTISEVNGSVVISIPSNQQTYTLAGVTLEEMSAANIVAKDSSAVAKWQDALSHGSSGGETDPGTDPGTDPGTDPGTGTGGDNGSGGTDPGTGGGSGGDGEADYAPVWSATGVYTGGSRVSVGNAVYEANWWTQGDDPATHSGALGSGKVWTFVGFMDDTPVVPDAPDDLYAASTSQTTTVLIWDAATVNGVGTVSEYLVYKDGDLIGSSTSPYFKVTGLEAGTTYTFTVVAVDEAGQSEAADPVSVTTKLEGTETSDKTFSPYIDMSLTTSQDLVGIVTAAGVSAVTLAFVLSSGTNTIGWGGIGTIANDTLPNGSTIHDQIAAVQQLGVDVTISFGGANGQEPALTFSSASALTAAYQSVIDTYHVNKIDFDVEGAAIANTAANTLRNEALVALQHANPDLEVSFTLPVLTTGLTQDGLNLLSAAMHAGVEIDTVNIMAMDYGAYYDTGDMGNDAISAATATLAQLHSIGLDAQIVITPMIGINDVTSEVFTLEDAYQLVDFVQSNDAIAGISMWSLGRDNGSTVGTVSPVGSGVVQDKYDFSSIFKTVGSGSSEGGNTGGGTGTGENPGTGTGGGTTDPGTDPGTDPGTGTGTDPGHGSGHDATTTTITWAWGTHQTIDFDPAKDTLDFGWFSADNFDVSEHDGSVVISIPSNQQTYTLAGVTLAEMSIDDIAAKDASALAEWKAVLDAADAAADVTNPLHAADGLTV
;
A
#
# COMPACT_ATOMS: atom_id res chain seq x y z
N MET A 1 -36.97 -27.62 -16.93
CA MET A 1 -35.79 -26.89 -17.43
C MET A 1 -34.79 -27.94 -17.94
N THR A 2 -33.71 -27.55 -18.62
CA THR A 2 -32.63 -28.51 -18.98
C THR A 2 -31.84 -28.82 -17.73
N ALA A 3 -31.64 -30.11 -17.40
CA ALA A 3 -30.81 -30.54 -16.28
C ALA A 3 -29.44 -29.86 -16.33
N THR A 4 -29.01 -29.26 -15.22
CA THR A 4 -27.72 -28.58 -15.09
C THR A 4 -26.81 -29.31 -14.11
N THR A 5 -25.52 -29.24 -14.34
CA THR A 5 -24.49 -29.74 -13.42
C THR A 5 -23.67 -28.56 -12.95
N THR A 6 -23.66 -28.30 -11.64
CA THR A 6 -22.78 -27.30 -11.04
C THR A 6 -21.54 -27.98 -10.50
N THR A 7 -20.39 -27.68 -11.10
CA THR A 7 -19.09 -28.18 -10.62
C THR A 7 -18.59 -27.33 -9.46
N ILE A 8 -18.28 -27.99 -8.35
CA ILE A 8 -17.65 -27.40 -7.17
C ILE A 8 -16.14 -27.34 -7.41
N THR A 9 -15.60 -26.11 -7.50
CA THR A 9 -14.17 -25.85 -7.69
C THR A 9 -13.62 -24.97 -6.57
N TRP A 10 -12.31 -25.07 -6.33
CA TRP A 10 -11.59 -24.17 -5.43
C TRP A 10 -11.64 -22.72 -5.93
N ALA A 11 -12.13 -21.79 -5.10
CA ALA A 11 -12.11 -20.36 -5.34
C ALA A 11 -12.08 -19.61 -4.00
N TRP A 12 -11.11 -18.71 -3.80
CA TRP A 12 -10.91 -18.01 -2.53
C TRP A 12 -11.92 -16.89 -2.33
N ASN A 13 -12.49 -16.79 -1.12
CA ASN A 13 -13.36 -15.70 -0.68
C ASN A 13 -14.59 -15.49 -1.60
N THR A 14 -15.25 -16.58 -2.00
CA THR A 14 -16.41 -16.49 -2.92
C THR A 14 -17.68 -17.07 -2.30
N ALA A 15 -18.79 -16.36 -2.46
CA ALA A 15 -20.13 -16.85 -2.12
C ALA A 15 -20.97 -16.96 -3.40
N LYS A 16 -21.51 -18.14 -3.70
CA LYS A 16 -22.31 -18.39 -4.91
C LYS A 16 -23.71 -18.88 -4.56
N VAL A 17 -24.73 -18.15 -5.00
CA VAL A 17 -26.12 -18.60 -4.91
C VAL A 17 -26.49 -19.35 -6.19
N ILE A 18 -26.93 -20.59 -6.06
CA ILE A 18 -27.34 -21.48 -7.15
C ILE A 18 -28.87 -21.59 -7.12
N GLN A 19 -29.50 -21.35 -8.26
CA GLN A 19 -30.88 -21.75 -8.50
C GLN A 19 -30.87 -23.22 -8.90
N PHE A 20 -31.24 -24.10 -7.97
CA PHE A 20 -31.07 -25.55 -8.10
C PHE A 20 -32.43 -26.24 -8.20
N ASP A 21 -32.67 -27.03 -9.25
CA ASP A 21 -33.85 -27.88 -9.37
C ASP A 21 -33.53 -29.29 -8.81
N PRO A 22 -34.01 -29.65 -7.61
CA PRO A 22 -33.67 -30.92 -6.98
C PRO A 22 -34.17 -32.16 -7.75
N THR A 23 -35.08 -31.99 -8.72
CA THR A 23 -35.58 -33.11 -9.54
C THR A 23 -34.66 -33.47 -10.71
N THR A 24 -33.82 -32.54 -11.16
CA THR A 24 -32.99 -32.75 -12.37
C THR A 24 -31.53 -32.33 -12.24
N ASP A 25 -31.19 -31.41 -11.35
CA ASP A 25 -29.85 -30.83 -11.28
C ASP A 25 -28.89 -31.67 -10.44
N THR A 26 -27.59 -31.50 -10.70
CA THR A 26 -26.52 -32.23 -10.03
C THR A 26 -25.41 -31.29 -9.54
N LEU A 27 -24.79 -31.65 -8.42
CA LEU A 27 -23.57 -31.06 -7.90
C LEU A 27 -22.41 -32.02 -8.16
N ASP A 28 -21.37 -31.56 -8.86
CA ASP A 28 -20.16 -32.34 -9.13
C ASP A 28 -19.01 -31.86 -8.24
N PHE A 29 -18.66 -32.66 -7.25
CA PHE A 29 -17.59 -32.41 -6.29
C PHE A 29 -16.21 -32.84 -6.79
N GLY A 30 -16.09 -33.47 -7.97
CA GLY A 30 -14.81 -33.93 -8.49
C GLY A 30 -14.05 -34.77 -7.46
N TRP A 31 -12.86 -34.30 -7.04
CA TRP A 31 -11.99 -34.97 -6.05
C TRP A 31 -12.04 -34.34 -4.65
N PHE A 32 -13.02 -33.48 -4.33
CA PHE A 32 -13.20 -33.01 -2.96
C PHE A 32 -13.48 -34.19 -2.02
N SER A 33 -12.80 -34.22 -0.89
CA SER A 33 -13.03 -35.17 0.21
C SER A 33 -13.98 -34.59 1.25
N ALA A 34 -14.49 -35.43 2.16
CA ALA A 34 -15.39 -35.02 3.24
C ALA A 34 -14.84 -33.92 4.15
N ASP A 35 -13.52 -33.81 4.30
CA ASP A 35 -12.86 -32.83 5.17
C ASP A 35 -12.77 -31.43 4.53
N ASN A 36 -12.95 -31.35 3.21
CA ASN A 36 -12.81 -30.09 2.49
C ASN A 36 -14.05 -29.19 2.59
N PHE A 37 -15.21 -29.74 2.92
CA PHE A 37 -16.46 -28.98 2.93
C PHE A 37 -17.40 -29.41 4.04
N THR A 38 -18.33 -28.54 4.43
CA THR A 38 -19.47 -28.83 5.31
C THR A 38 -20.78 -28.68 4.53
N ILE A 39 -21.83 -29.35 5.00
CA ILE A 39 -23.20 -29.25 4.48
C ILE A 39 -24.07 -28.79 5.65
N SER A 40 -24.89 -27.80 5.42
CA SER A 40 -25.86 -27.30 6.39
C SER A 40 -27.13 -26.87 5.66
N GLU A 41 -28.25 -26.77 6.38
CA GLU A 41 -29.46 -26.12 5.87
C GLU A 41 -29.67 -24.83 6.68
N VAL A 42 -29.76 -23.69 6.00
CA VAL A 42 -29.92 -22.37 6.60
C VAL A 42 -31.12 -21.70 5.93
N ASN A 43 -32.14 -21.34 6.71
CA ASN A 43 -33.35 -20.67 6.22
C ASN A 43 -34.02 -21.39 5.03
N GLY A 44 -34.11 -22.71 5.08
CA GLY A 44 -34.69 -23.54 4.00
C GLY A 44 -33.84 -23.61 2.72
N SER A 45 -32.54 -23.32 2.83
CA SER A 45 -31.57 -23.41 1.74
C SER A 45 -30.38 -24.27 2.14
N VAL A 46 -29.99 -25.23 1.31
CA VAL A 46 -28.78 -26.02 1.52
C VAL A 46 -27.55 -25.16 1.26
N VAL A 47 -26.64 -25.08 2.23
CA VAL A 47 -25.37 -24.35 2.15
C VAL A 47 -24.21 -25.34 2.24
N ILE A 48 -23.32 -25.25 1.26
CA ILE A 48 -22.07 -25.99 1.17
C ILE A 48 -20.95 -25.00 1.45
N SER A 49 -20.24 -25.16 2.56
CA SER A 49 -19.10 -24.31 2.92
C SER A 49 -17.79 -25.05 2.72
N ILE A 50 -16.77 -24.38 2.21
CA ILE A 50 -15.39 -24.85 2.09
C ILE A 50 -14.56 -23.91 2.99
N PRO A 51 -14.38 -24.27 4.29
CA PRO A 51 -13.89 -23.31 5.29
C PRO A 51 -12.45 -22.84 5.05
N SER A 52 -11.61 -23.73 4.52
CA SER A 52 -10.18 -23.47 4.31
C SER A 52 -9.87 -22.30 3.38
N ASN A 53 -10.84 -21.84 2.58
CA ASN A 53 -10.68 -20.73 1.65
C ASN A 53 -11.90 -19.78 1.65
N GLN A 54 -12.68 -19.76 2.74
CA GLN A 54 -13.83 -18.87 2.92
C GLN A 54 -14.82 -18.88 1.75
N GLN A 55 -15.15 -20.07 1.25
CA GLN A 55 -15.97 -20.25 0.06
C GLN A 55 -17.30 -20.91 0.39
N THR A 56 -18.41 -20.44 -0.21
CA THR A 56 -19.74 -21.03 -0.03
C THR A 56 -20.53 -21.18 -1.33
N TYR A 57 -21.39 -22.20 -1.36
CA TYR A 57 -22.44 -22.39 -2.34
C TYR A 57 -23.79 -22.53 -1.64
N THR A 58 -24.79 -21.75 -2.03
CA THR A 58 -26.14 -21.78 -1.44
C THR A 58 -27.15 -22.21 -2.49
N LEU A 59 -27.84 -23.33 -2.27
CA LEU A 59 -28.98 -23.77 -3.07
C LEU A 59 -30.22 -23.02 -2.55
N ALA A 60 -30.52 -21.87 -3.12
CA ALA A 60 -31.55 -20.98 -2.59
C ALA A 60 -32.94 -21.63 -2.66
N GLY A 61 -33.58 -21.77 -1.50
CA GLY A 61 -34.93 -22.33 -1.38
C GLY A 61 -35.03 -23.83 -1.64
N VAL A 62 -33.90 -24.56 -1.56
CA VAL A 62 -33.86 -26.03 -1.64
C VAL A 62 -33.43 -26.58 -0.29
N THR A 63 -34.21 -27.49 0.27
CA THR A 63 -33.94 -28.19 1.53
C THR A 63 -33.24 -29.53 1.31
N LEU A 64 -32.63 -30.10 2.35
CA LEU A 64 -32.04 -31.45 2.30
C LEU A 64 -33.11 -32.53 2.04
N GLU A 65 -34.35 -32.32 2.50
CA GLU A 65 -35.46 -33.25 2.27
C GLU A 65 -35.85 -33.34 0.79
N GLU A 66 -35.70 -32.23 0.04
CA GLU A 66 -35.96 -32.19 -1.40
C GLU A 66 -34.84 -32.82 -2.23
N MET A 67 -33.64 -32.95 -1.67
CA MET A 67 -32.49 -33.53 -2.35
C MET A 67 -32.46 -35.06 -2.25
N SER A 68 -31.72 -35.68 -3.15
CA SER A 68 -31.48 -37.12 -3.19
C SER A 68 -30.05 -37.44 -3.55
N ALA A 69 -29.64 -38.70 -3.34
CA ALA A 69 -28.31 -39.15 -3.75
C ALA A 69 -28.08 -39.03 -5.28
N ALA A 70 -29.14 -38.93 -6.09
CA ALA A 70 -29.03 -38.71 -7.53
C ALA A 70 -28.54 -37.29 -7.87
N ASN A 71 -28.65 -36.33 -6.95
CA ASN A 71 -28.17 -34.96 -7.13
C ASN A 71 -26.66 -34.82 -6.91
N ILE A 72 -25.97 -35.84 -6.40
CA ILE A 72 -24.57 -35.73 -5.97
C ILE A 72 -23.67 -36.62 -6.83
N VAL A 73 -22.67 -36.00 -7.45
CA VAL A 73 -21.59 -36.67 -8.19
C VAL A 73 -20.26 -36.35 -7.50
N ALA A 74 -19.50 -37.37 -7.11
CA ALA A 74 -18.16 -37.21 -6.55
C ALA A 74 -17.27 -38.41 -6.94
N LYS A 75 -15.97 -38.17 -7.13
CA LYS A 75 -14.97 -39.21 -7.37
C LYS A 75 -14.40 -39.77 -6.08
N ASP A 76 -14.41 -38.99 -5.01
CA ASP A 76 -13.97 -39.42 -3.68
C ASP A 76 -15.14 -40.04 -2.89
N SER A 77 -14.92 -41.25 -2.36
CA SER A 77 -15.96 -41.99 -1.63
C SER A 77 -16.34 -41.36 -0.29
N SER A 78 -15.46 -40.57 0.34
CA SER A 78 -15.76 -39.89 1.60
C SER A 78 -16.78 -38.77 1.40
N ALA A 79 -16.69 -38.02 0.30
CA ALA A 79 -17.66 -37.00 -0.04
C ALA A 79 -19.04 -37.59 -0.34
N VAL A 80 -19.10 -38.74 -1.03
CA VAL A 80 -20.35 -39.48 -1.24
C VAL A 80 -20.97 -39.91 0.10
N ALA A 81 -20.16 -40.43 1.03
CA ALA A 81 -20.64 -40.87 2.34
C ALA A 81 -21.18 -39.69 3.18
N LYS A 82 -20.50 -38.53 3.16
CA LYS A 82 -20.94 -37.31 3.85
C LYS A 82 -22.30 -36.81 3.35
N TRP A 83 -22.52 -36.87 2.03
CA TRP A 83 -23.82 -36.53 1.45
C TRP A 83 -24.89 -37.56 1.77
N GLN A 84 -24.58 -38.85 1.76
CA GLN A 84 -25.53 -39.89 2.17
C GLN A 84 -25.99 -39.71 3.62
N ASP A 85 -25.06 -39.37 4.50
CA ASP A 85 -25.36 -39.07 5.90
C ASP A 85 -26.27 -37.84 6.03
N ALA A 86 -25.93 -36.73 5.38
CA ALA A 86 -26.72 -35.50 5.38
C ALA A 86 -28.15 -35.72 4.86
N LEU A 87 -28.31 -36.47 3.77
CA LEU A 87 -29.62 -36.77 3.17
C LEU A 87 -30.46 -37.74 4.02
N SER A 88 -29.82 -38.62 4.80
CA SER A 88 -30.54 -39.56 5.67
C SER A 88 -31.15 -38.90 6.92
N HIS A 89 -30.55 -37.80 7.38
CA HIS A 89 -31.04 -37.02 8.53
C HIS A 89 -32.10 -35.97 8.15
N GLY A 90 -32.26 -35.64 6.87
CA GLY A 90 -33.32 -34.74 6.37
C GLY A 90 -34.73 -35.35 6.31
N SER A 91 -34.91 -36.63 6.70
CA SER A 91 -36.17 -37.38 6.49
C SER A 91 -36.88 -37.85 7.77
N SER A 92 -36.47 -37.43 8.98
CA SER A 92 -37.15 -37.80 10.23
C SER A 92 -37.91 -36.63 10.87
N GLY A 93 -38.83 -36.04 10.10
CA GLY A 93 -39.92 -35.22 10.63
C GLY A 93 -41.18 -36.08 10.84
N GLY A 94 -41.28 -36.77 11.97
CA GLY A 94 -42.53 -37.43 12.39
C GLY A 94 -42.34 -38.70 13.20
N GLU A 95 -42.33 -38.58 14.53
CA GLU A 95 -42.56 -39.74 15.40
C GLU A 95 -44.06 -39.94 15.63
N THR A 96 -44.59 -41.00 15.01
CA THR A 96 -45.79 -41.71 15.46
C THR A 96 -45.43 -42.68 16.59
N ASP A 97 -46.14 -42.56 17.71
CA ASP A 97 -46.29 -43.54 18.78
C ASP A 97 -46.68 -44.95 18.26
N PRO A 98 -46.06 -46.01 18.81
CA PRO A 98 -46.86 -47.18 19.16
C PRO A 98 -46.46 -47.83 20.52
N GLY A 99 -47.28 -47.58 21.55
CA GLY A 99 -48.21 -48.59 22.07
C GLY A 99 -47.84 -49.40 23.33
N THR A 100 -48.69 -49.23 24.36
CA THR A 100 -49.25 -50.21 25.34
C THR A 100 -48.28 -50.83 26.38
N ASP A 101 -48.56 -50.89 27.69
CA ASP A 101 -49.75 -51.38 28.43
C ASP A 101 -49.70 -50.91 29.93
N PRO A 102 -50.55 -51.33 30.90
CA PRO A 102 -51.57 -50.49 31.54
C PRO A 102 -51.44 -50.42 33.09
N GLY A 103 -52.15 -49.49 33.76
CA GLY A 103 -52.10 -49.44 35.22
C GLY A 103 -53.05 -48.45 35.90
N THR A 104 -54.33 -48.80 35.87
CA THR A 104 -55.40 -48.52 36.85
C THR A 104 -55.18 -47.56 38.05
N ASP A 105 -56.03 -46.52 38.08
CA ASP A 105 -56.94 -46.11 39.19
C ASP A 105 -56.35 -45.34 40.42
N PRO A 106 -57.17 -44.62 41.22
CA PRO A 106 -57.63 -43.24 41.00
C PRO A 106 -57.43 -42.34 42.25
N GLY A 107 -57.63 -41.03 42.15
CA GLY A 107 -57.66 -40.19 43.36
C GLY A 107 -57.97 -38.72 43.16
N THR A 108 -59.23 -38.39 43.33
CA THR A 108 -59.89 -37.07 43.41
C THR A 108 -59.33 -36.16 44.52
N ASP A 109 -59.04 -34.89 44.19
CA ASP A 109 -59.66 -33.62 44.67
C ASP A 109 -60.00 -33.42 46.19
N PRO A 110 -60.27 -32.19 46.68
CA PRO A 110 -59.43 -31.00 46.91
C PRO A 110 -59.40 -30.59 48.40
N GLY A 111 -58.65 -29.54 48.77
CA GLY A 111 -58.81 -28.95 50.11
C GLY A 111 -58.01 -27.68 50.39
N THR A 112 -58.68 -26.55 50.18
CA THR A 112 -58.35 -25.19 50.63
C THR A 112 -58.12 -25.06 52.14
N GLY A 113 -57.24 -24.15 52.59
CA GLY A 113 -57.17 -23.76 54.00
C GLY A 113 -56.12 -22.69 54.33
N THR A 114 -56.60 -21.47 54.52
CA THR A 114 -55.93 -20.20 54.84
C THR A 114 -55.22 -20.12 56.20
N GLY A 115 -54.15 -19.30 56.28
CA GLY A 115 -54.00 -18.29 57.34
C GLY A 115 -52.71 -18.30 58.19
N GLY A 116 -51.97 -17.18 58.16
CA GLY A 116 -51.57 -16.47 59.40
C GLY A 116 -50.11 -16.50 59.87
N ASP A 117 -49.31 -15.59 59.31
CA ASP A 117 -48.51 -14.54 59.97
C ASP A 117 -47.29 -14.81 60.91
N ASN A 118 -46.21 -14.09 60.55
CA ASN A 118 -45.12 -13.44 61.31
C ASN A 118 -43.99 -14.20 62.05
N GLY A 119 -42.76 -14.01 61.53
CA GLY A 119 -41.67 -13.38 62.32
C GLY A 119 -40.36 -14.17 62.56
N SER A 120 -39.34 -13.89 61.73
CA SER A 120 -37.89 -13.69 62.00
C SER A 120 -37.23 -14.40 63.20
N GLY A 121 -36.05 -15.04 63.14
CA GLY A 121 -34.99 -15.12 62.14
C GLY A 121 -33.92 -16.08 62.68
N GLY A 122 -33.44 -16.97 61.81
CA GLY A 122 -32.81 -18.24 62.16
C GLY A 122 -31.29 -18.26 62.26
N THR A 123 -30.81 -19.36 62.83
CA THR A 123 -29.44 -19.85 62.88
C THR A 123 -29.16 -20.82 61.71
N ASP A 124 -28.14 -20.52 60.92
CA ASP A 124 -27.04 -21.36 60.36
C ASP A 124 -27.13 -22.92 60.36
N PRO A 125 -26.34 -23.67 59.55
CA PRO A 125 -25.97 -23.60 58.12
C PRO A 125 -26.52 -24.81 57.34
N GLY A 126 -26.70 -24.71 56.02
CA GLY A 126 -27.03 -25.89 55.21
C GLY A 126 -27.42 -25.58 53.77
N THR A 127 -26.48 -25.79 52.86
CA THR A 127 -26.63 -25.82 51.41
C THR A 127 -27.54 -26.96 50.95
N GLY A 128 -28.58 -26.62 50.17
CA GLY A 128 -29.33 -27.57 49.35
C GLY A 128 -30.74 -27.12 48.97
N GLY A 129 -30.92 -26.74 47.71
CA GLY A 129 -32.12 -27.07 46.91
C GLY A 129 -33.29 -26.08 46.92
N GLY A 130 -33.44 -25.33 45.82
CA GLY A 130 -34.65 -24.59 45.45
C GLY A 130 -34.51 -23.97 44.06
N SER A 131 -34.98 -24.71 43.05
CA SER A 131 -35.11 -24.30 41.65
C SER A 131 -36.13 -23.16 41.49
N GLY A 132 -35.84 -22.22 40.59
CA GLY A 132 -36.75 -21.14 40.24
C GLY A 132 -36.19 -20.10 39.26
N GLY A 133 -35.73 -20.53 38.07
CA GLY A 133 -35.88 -19.79 36.81
C GLY A 133 -35.27 -18.40 36.66
N ASP A 134 -34.01 -18.38 36.23
CA ASP A 134 -33.36 -17.31 35.50
C ASP A 134 -32.60 -18.04 34.37
N GLY A 135 -33.06 -17.94 33.13
CA GLY A 135 -32.49 -18.67 32.00
C GLY A 135 -31.13 -18.11 31.62
N GLU A 136 -30.06 -18.73 32.12
CA GLU A 136 -28.72 -18.54 31.59
C GLU A 136 -28.62 -19.43 30.35
N ALA A 137 -28.41 -18.82 29.18
CA ALA A 137 -28.33 -19.52 27.91
C ALA A 137 -27.28 -20.64 28.00
N ASP A 138 -27.66 -21.88 27.64
CA ASP A 138 -26.77 -23.03 27.69
C ASP A 138 -25.79 -22.99 26.51
N TYR A 139 -24.72 -22.21 26.65
CA TYR A 139 -23.59 -22.22 25.70
C TYR A 139 -22.53 -23.25 26.13
N ALA A 140 -21.98 -23.98 25.15
CA ALA A 140 -20.89 -24.90 25.40
C ALA A 140 -20.01 -25.14 24.15
N PRO A 141 -18.67 -25.09 24.26
CA PRO A 141 -17.78 -25.36 23.14
C PRO A 141 -17.98 -26.77 22.56
N VAL A 142 -17.74 -26.95 21.26
CA VAL A 142 -17.87 -28.26 20.60
C VAL A 142 -16.97 -29.29 21.26
N TRP A 143 -17.53 -30.45 21.58
CA TRP A 143 -16.77 -31.55 22.16
C TRP A 143 -15.68 -32.05 21.19
N SER A 144 -14.45 -32.10 21.69
CA SER A 144 -13.32 -32.75 21.04
C SER A 144 -12.94 -34.03 21.77
N ALA A 145 -12.73 -35.11 21.02
CA ALA A 145 -12.25 -36.40 21.53
C ALA A 145 -10.85 -36.33 22.17
N THR A 146 -10.06 -35.32 21.84
CA THR A 146 -8.73 -35.10 22.45
C THR A 146 -8.77 -34.12 23.63
N GLY A 147 -9.88 -33.42 23.82
CA GLY A 147 -10.08 -32.46 24.91
C GLY A 147 -10.16 -33.15 26.28
N VAL A 148 -9.61 -32.48 27.29
CA VAL A 148 -9.67 -32.92 28.68
C VAL A 148 -10.69 -32.06 29.41
N TYR A 149 -11.70 -32.70 30.00
CA TYR A 149 -12.82 -32.03 30.67
C TYR A 149 -12.87 -32.46 32.13
N THR A 150 -12.99 -31.52 33.06
CA THR A 150 -13.17 -31.79 34.49
C THR A 150 -14.64 -31.70 34.89
N GLY A 151 -15.01 -32.21 36.08
CA GLY A 151 -16.38 -32.09 36.57
C GLY A 151 -16.90 -30.64 36.52
N GLY A 152 -18.10 -30.43 35.95
CA GLY A 152 -18.70 -29.13 35.67
C GLY A 152 -18.37 -28.53 34.29
N SER A 153 -17.43 -29.10 33.53
CA SER A 153 -17.14 -28.62 32.17
C SER A 153 -18.31 -28.90 31.24
N ARG A 154 -18.73 -27.93 30.45
CA ARG A 154 -19.79 -28.10 29.45
C ARG A 154 -19.21 -28.22 28.05
N VAL A 155 -19.81 -29.08 27.23
CA VAL A 155 -19.48 -29.26 25.81
C VAL A 155 -20.75 -29.46 24.99
N SER A 156 -20.69 -29.22 23.69
CA SER A 156 -21.77 -29.50 22.76
C SER A 156 -21.47 -30.64 21.79
N VAL A 157 -22.49 -31.42 21.46
CA VAL A 157 -22.50 -32.35 20.32
C VAL A 157 -23.75 -32.06 19.50
N GLY A 158 -23.59 -31.50 18.30
CA GLY A 158 -24.70 -30.89 17.57
C GLY A 158 -25.27 -29.70 18.36
N ASN A 159 -26.59 -29.64 18.54
CA ASN A 159 -27.25 -28.62 19.36
C ASN A 159 -27.42 -29.05 20.84
N ALA A 160 -26.94 -30.23 21.24
CA ALA A 160 -27.12 -30.75 22.60
C ALA A 160 -25.92 -30.39 23.49
N VAL A 161 -26.18 -29.79 24.65
CA VAL A 161 -25.19 -29.43 25.66
C VAL A 161 -25.12 -30.49 26.75
N TYR A 162 -23.90 -30.87 27.10
CA TYR A 162 -23.59 -31.87 28.11
C TYR A 162 -22.61 -31.32 29.13
N GLU A 163 -22.80 -31.67 30.40
CA GLU A 163 -21.89 -31.34 31.48
C GLU A 163 -21.15 -32.59 31.95
N ALA A 164 -19.82 -32.49 32.04
CA ALA A 164 -18.98 -33.57 32.57
C ALA A 164 -19.26 -33.72 34.06
N ASN A 165 -19.62 -34.93 34.50
CA ASN A 165 -19.83 -35.21 35.92
C ASN A 165 -18.50 -35.34 36.69
N TRP A 166 -17.42 -35.71 36.00
CA TRP A 166 -16.04 -35.81 36.51
C TRP A 166 -15.04 -35.77 35.35
N TRP A 167 -13.75 -35.98 35.65
CA TRP A 167 -12.69 -35.95 34.63
C TRP A 167 -12.94 -36.94 33.48
N THR A 168 -12.80 -36.49 32.23
CA THR A 168 -12.87 -37.34 31.03
C THR A 168 -12.05 -36.79 29.88
N GLN A 169 -11.62 -37.70 28.99
CA GLN A 169 -11.02 -37.43 27.70
C GLN A 169 -11.43 -38.55 26.75
N GLY A 170 -11.95 -38.21 25.58
CA GLY A 170 -12.33 -39.18 24.54
C GLY A 170 -13.67 -39.89 24.73
N ASP A 171 -14.34 -39.78 25.88
CA ASP A 171 -15.72 -40.28 26.03
C ASP A 171 -16.69 -39.31 25.33
N ASP A 172 -17.33 -39.77 24.25
CA ASP A 172 -18.29 -38.97 23.47
C ASP A 172 -19.58 -38.69 24.29
N PRO A 173 -19.95 -37.42 24.53
CA PRO A 173 -21.13 -37.03 25.30
C PRO A 173 -22.45 -37.60 24.75
N ALA A 174 -22.59 -37.74 23.43
CA ALA A 174 -23.82 -38.26 22.83
C ALA A 174 -24.03 -39.75 23.13
N THR A 175 -22.97 -40.50 23.43
CA THR A 175 -23.03 -41.96 23.68
C THR A 175 -22.68 -42.36 25.11
N HIS A 176 -22.08 -41.44 25.88
CA HIS A 176 -21.62 -41.66 27.26
C HIS A 176 -22.31 -40.74 28.27
N SER A 177 -23.53 -40.28 27.96
CA SER A 177 -24.38 -39.49 28.85
C SER A 177 -25.47 -40.31 29.54
N GLY A 178 -26.02 -39.74 30.61
CA GLY A 178 -27.20 -40.26 31.30
C GLY A 178 -27.73 -39.28 32.35
N ALA A 179 -28.91 -39.57 32.91
CA ALA A 179 -29.49 -38.74 33.96
C ALA A 179 -28.56 -38.59 35.17
N LEU A 180 -28.67 -37.48 35.91
CA LEU A 180 -27.88 -37.24 37.11
C LEU A 180 -28.01 -38.43 38.09
N GLY A 181 -26.88 -39.02 38.47
CA GLY A 181 -26.82 -40.23 39.31
C GLY A 181 -26.82 -41.56 38.56
N SER A 182 -26.87 -41.57 37.22
CA SER A 182 -26.79 -42.78 36.39
C SER A 182 -25.39 -43.44 36.35
N GLY A 183 -24.37 -42.77 36.88
CA GLY A 183 -22.98 -43.24 36.80
C GLY A 183 -22.33 -43.02 35.43
N LYS A 184 -22.95 -42.21 34.55
CA LYS A 184 -22.41 -41.82 33.24
C LYS A 184 -21.52 -40.58 33.34
N VAL A 185 -20.56 -40.47 32.43
CA VAL A 185 -19.53 -39.44 32.44
C VAL A 185 -20.10 -38.06 32.12
N TRP A 186 -21.12 -38.02 31.27
CA TRP A 186 -21.80 -36.79 30.85
C TRP A 186 -23.25 -36.75 31.37
N THR A 187 -23.76 -35.56 31.63
CA THR A 187 -25.18 -35.29 31.90
C THR A 187 -25.69 -34.36 30.82
N PHE A 188 -26.79 -34.70 30.14
CA PHE A 188 -27.45 -33.79 29.22
C PHE A 188 -28.06 -32.63 30.00
N VAL A 189 -27.72 -31.40 29.61
CA VAL A 189 -28.12 -30.16 30.29
C VAL A 189 -29.29 -29.51 29.57
N GLY A 190 -29.25 -29.46 28.24
CA GLY A 190 -30.23 -28.75 27.43
C GLY A 190 -29.80 -28.69 25.97
N PHE A 191 -30.58 -27.95 25.17
CA PHE A 191 -30.18 -27.58 23.82
C PHE A 191 -29.56 -26.19 23.83
N MET A 192 -28.61 -25.93 22.92
CA MET A 192 -28.04 -24.60 22.73
C MET A 192 -29.13 -23.57 22.45
N ASP A 193 -28.99 -22.39 23.04
CA ASP A 193 -29.72 -21.20 22.61
C ASP A 193 -29.11 -20.74 21.28
N ASP A 194 -29.90 -20.83 20.21
CA ASP A 194 -29.51 -20.42 18.85
C ASP A 194 -29.91 -18.98 18.54
N THR A 195 -30.44 -18.25 19.52
CA THR A 195 -30.72 -16.82 19.41
C THR A 195 -29.40 -16.08 19.24
N PRO A 196 -29.20 -15.36 18.13
CA PRO A 196 -27.99 -14.58 17.96
C PRO A 196 -27.85 -13.53 19.07
N VAL A 197 -26.63 -13.37 19.59
CA VAL A 197 -26.30 -12.38 20.61
C VAL A 197 -25.36 -11.35 20.01
N VAL A 198 -25.58 -10.08 20.33
CA VAL A 198 -24.71 -9.00 19.83
C VAL A 198 -23.25 -9.24 20.22
N PRO A 199 -22.27 -8.74 19.44
CA PRO A 199 -20.86 -8.90 19.76
C PRO A 199 -20.50 -8.12 21.03
N ASP A 200 -19.32 -8.42 21.59
CA ASP A 200 -18.70 -7.53 22.57
C ASP A 200 -18.33 -6.18 21.90
N ALA A 201 -18.06 -5.16 22.72
CA ALA A 201 -17.50 -3.91 22.21
C ALA A 201 -16.12 -4.20 21.55
N PRO A 202 -15.78 -3.56 20.43
CA PRO A 202 -14.41 -3.63 19.91
C PRO A 202 -13.42 -3.11 20.95
N ASP A 203 -12.30 -3.82 21.11
CA ASP A 203 -11.24 -3.45 22.06
C ASP A 203 -10.06 -2.78 21.33
N ASP A 204 -9.17 -2.14 22.10
CA ASP A 204 -7.92 -1.53 21.63
C ASP A 204 -8.09 -0.61 20.41
N LEU A 205 -9.10 0.25 20.41
CA LEU A 205 -9.27 1.28 19.38
C LEU A 205 -8.18 2.35 19.51
N TYR A 206 -7.37 2.52 18.46
CA TYR A 206 -6.39 3.58 18.35
C TYR A 206 -6.33 4.16 16.93
N ALA A 207 -5.57 5.24 16.78
CA ALA A 207 -5.34 5.90 15.49
C ALA A 207 -3.86 5.82 15.10
N ALA A 208 -3.62 5.61 13.81
CA ALA A 208 -2.29 5.57 13.19
C ALA A 208 -2.30 6.38 11.90
N SER A 209 -1.10 6.72 11.40
CA SER A 209 -0.91 7.41 10.13
C SER A 209 -1.72 8.70 10.04
N THR A 210 -1.72 9.48 11.13
CA THR A 210 -2.50 10.72 11.21
C THR A 210 -1.81 11.83 10.40
N SER A 211 -2.49 12.32 9.37
CA SER A 211 -2.04 13.44 8.55
C SER A 211 -2.77 14.73 8.94
N GLN A 212 -2.65 15.76 8.11
CA GLN A 212 -3.41 17.00 8.22
C GLN A 212 -4.91 16.78 7.92
N THR A 213 -5.24 15.81 7.08
CA THR A 213 -6.60 15.63 6.54
C THR A 213 -7.13 14.21 6.65
N THR A 214 -6.33 13.28 7.17
CA THR A 214 -6.67 11.85 7.26
C THR A 214 -6.16 11.24 8.57
N THR A 215 -6.77 10.12 8.97
CA THR A 215 -6.21 9.21 9.99
C THR A 215 -6.70 7.80 9.69
N VAL A 216 -5.98 6.77 10.11
CA VAL A 216 -6.42 5.37 10.03
C VAL A 216 -6.76 4.90 11.44
N LEU A 217 -8.01 4.52 11.66
CA LEU A 217 -8.46 3.90 12.90
C LEU A 217 -8.27 2.40 12.80
N ILE A 218 -7.76 1.79 13.87
CA ILE A 218 -7.49 0.36 13.97
C ILE A 218 -7.98 -0.12 15.34
N TRP A 219 -8.55 -1.32 15.39
CA TRP A 219 -9.04 -1.95 16.62
C TRP A 219 -8.89 -3.47 16.56
N ASP A 220 -9.10 -4.15 17.68
CA ASP A 220 -9.16 -5.60 17.73
C ASP A 220 -10.53 -6.12 17.28
N ALA A 221 -10.54 -7.22 16.53
CA ALA A 221 -11.78 -7.81 16.03
C ALA A 221 -12.69 -8.23 17.20
N ALA A 222 -13.94 -7.76 17.18
CA ALA A 222 -14.90 -8.05 18.25
C ALA A 222 -15.23 -9.55 18.32
N THR A 223 -15.35 -10.07 19.54
CA THR A 223 -15.76 -11.45 19.80
C THR A 223 -17.26 -11.57 19.98
N VAL A 224 -17.84 -12.70 19.56
CA VAL A 224 -19.25 -13.03 19.82
C VAL A 224 -19.30 -14.14 20.86
N ASN A 225 -19.82 -13.83 22.05
CA ASN A 225 -19.99 -14.79 23.15
C ASN A 225 -21.30 -15.58 23.02
N GLY A 226 -21.49 -16.23 21.87
CA GLY A 226 -22.70 -16.99 21.55
C GLY A 226 -22.79 -17.34 20.06
N VAL A 227 -24.02 -17.39 19.53
CA VAL A 227 -24.28 -17.53 18.09
C VAL A 227 -24.27 -16.14 17.46
N GLY A 228 -23.55 -15.96 16.37
CA GLY A 228 -23.46 -14.68 15.66
C GLY A 228 -22.19 -14.59 14.83
N THR A 229 -22.18 -13.73 13.81
CA THR A 229 -20.95 -13.39 13.08
C THR A 229 -20.90 -11.89 12.84
N VAL A 230 -19.82 -11.25 13.31
CA VAL A 230 -19.58 -9.83 13.02
C VAL A 230 -19.56 -9.62 11.51
N SER A 231 -20.55 -8.87 11.02
CA SER A 231 -20.79 -8.60 9.62
C SER A 231 -20.11 -7.32 9.15
N GLU A 232 -20.07 -6.29 10.01
CA GLU A 232 -19.39 -5.03 9.78
C GLU A 232 -19.12 -4.30 11.10
N TYR A 233 -18.38 -3.20 11.01
CA TYR A 233 -18.12 -2.24 12.06
C TYR A 233 -18.64 -0.87 11.60
N LEU A 234 -19.34 -0.15 12.47
CA LEU A 234 -19.77 1.23 12.19
C LEU A 234 -18.86 2.22 12.92
N VAL A 235 -18.38 3.21 12.19
CA VAL A 235 -17.40 4.17 12.68
C VAL A 235 -18.03 5.54 12.83
N TYR A 236 -17.88 6.13 14.01
CA TYR A 236 -18.44 7.42 14.36
C TYR A 236 -17.34 8.46 14.59
N LYS A 237 -17.55 9.67 14.07
CA LYS A 237 -16.72 10.86 14.31
C LYS A 237 -17.55 11.89 15.06
N ASP A 238 -17.10 12.28 16.25
CA ASP A 238 -17.80 13.21 17.14
C ASP A 238 -19.28 12.83 17.39
N GLY A 239 -19.57 11.53 17.36
CA GLY A 239 -20.91 10.95 17.53
C GLY A 239 -21.72 10.78 16.23
N ASP A 240 -21.24 11.27 15.09
CA ASP A 240 -21.90 11.10 13.79
C ASP A 240 -21.32 9.91 13.02
N LEU A 241 -22.19 9.07 12.44
CA LEU A 241 -21.79 7.92 11.62
C LEU A 241 -21.11 8.40 10.33
N ILE A 242 -19.84 8.04 10.13
CA ILE A 242 -19.06 8.44 8.95
C ILE A 242 -18.86 7.32 7.93
N GLY A 243 -19.07 6.06 8.31
CA GLY A 243 -18.95 4.93 7.40
C GLY A 243 -18.98 3.59 8.13
N SER A 244 -18.77 2.52 7.36
CA SER A 244 -18.61 1.18 7.88
C SER A 244 -17.41 0.44 7.28
N SER A 245 -16.94 -0.60 7.96
CA SER A 245 -15.85 -1.45 7.53
C SER A 245 -16.16 -2.92 7.80
N THR A 246 -15.80 -3.83 6.89
CA THR A 246 -15.85 -5.27 7.14
C THR A 246 -14.55 -5.81 7.73
N SER A 247 -13.58 -4.93 7.98
CA SER A 247 -12.28 -5.23 8.56
C SER A 247 -12.07 -4.39 9.80
N PRO A 248 -11.18 -4.80 10.73
CA PRO A 248 -11.01 -4.11 12.00
C PRO A 248 -10.13 -2.84 11.88
N TYR A 249 -10.33 -2.10 10.78
CA TYR A 249 -9.70 -0.81 10.51
C TYR A 249 -10.60 0.04 9.61
N PHE A 250 -10.42 1.36 9.66
CA PHE A 250 -11.13 2.31 8.81
C PHE A 250 -10.33 3.58 8.60
N LYS A 251 -10.16 3.98 7.33
CA LYS A 251 -9.51 5.23 6.96
C LYS A 251 -10.49 6.39 6.97
N VAL A 252 -10.24 7.35 7.83
CA VAL A 252 -10.98 8.61 7.90
C VAL A 252 -10.30 9.63 6.99
N THR A 253 -11.09 10.29 6.13
CA THR A 253 -10.62 11.34 5.23
C THR A 253 -11.44 12.63 5.42
N GLY A 254 -10.97 13.73 4.82
CA GLY A 254 -11.66 15.02 4.88
C GLY A 254 -11.66 15.65 6.27
N LEU A 255 -10.60 15.42 7.04
CA LEU A 255 -10.36 16.10 8.31
C LEU A 255 -9.75 17.48 8.08
N GLU A 256 -9.93 18.38 9.03
CA GLU A 256 -9.27 19.68 9.06
C GLU A 256 -7.96 19.56 9.84
N ALA A 257 -6.93 20.28 9.41
CA ALA A 257 -5.61 20.24 10.03
C ALA A 257 -5.58 20.95 11.40
N GLY A 258 -4.79 20.42 12.34
CA GLY A 258 -4.70 20.94 13.70
C GLY A 258 -5.98 20.78 14.52
N THR A 259 -6.92 19.94 14.08
CA THR A 259 -8.23 19.75 14.70
C THR A 259 -8.27 18.42 15.43
N THR A 260 -8.78 18.46 16.67
CA THR A 260 -9.02 17.25 17.47
C THR A 260 -10.42 16.70 17.18
N TYR A 261 -10.48 15.41 16.86
CA TYR A 261 -11.69 14.63 16.64
C TYR A 261 -11.78 13.50 17.67
N THR A 262 -13.00 13.10 18.03
CA THR A 262 -13.25 11.89 18.82
C THR A 262 -13.82 10.80 17.93
N PHE A 263 -13.27 9.59 18.01
CA PHE A 263 -13.77 8.44 17.26
C PHE A 263 -14.22 7.31 18.17
N THR A 264 -15.30 6.64 17.79
CA THR A 264 -15.81 5.41 18.42
C THR A 264 -16.22 4.41 17.35
N VAL A 265 -16.14 3.12 17.67
CA VAL A 265 -16.52 2.03 16.77
C VAL A 265 -17.47 1.08 17.50
N VAL A 266 -18.48 0.56 16.78
CA VAL A 266 -19.34 -0.54 17.24
C VAL A 266 -19.24 -1.69 16.25
N ALA A 267 -19.37 -2.92 16.73
CA ALA A 267 -19.50 -4.11 15.89
C ALA A 267 -20.98 -4.38 15.59
N VAL A 268 -21.27 -4.96 14.43
CA VAL A 268 -22.64 -5.30 14.00
C VAL A 268 -22.71 -6.75 13.56
N ASP A 269 -23.70 -7.46 14.06
CA ASP A 269 -24.06 -8.80 13.60
C ASP A 269 -25.57 -8.89 13.30
N GLU A 270 -26.07 -10.11 13.09
CA GLU A 270 -27.50 -10.36 12.87
C GLU A 270 -28.40 -10.07 14.09
N ALA A 271 -27.84 -10.02 15.30
CA ALA A 271 -28.56 -9.67 16.53
C ALA A 271 -28.66 -8.15 16.73
N GLY A 272 -27.69 -7.39 16.23
CA GLY A 272 -27.68 -5.93 16.26
C GLY A 272 -26.29 -5.33 16.46
N GLN A 273 -26.25 -4.13 17.06
CA GLN A 273 -25.01 -3.41 17.34
C GLN A 273 -24.52 -3.74 18.76
N SER A 274 -23.22 -3.90 18.93
CA SER A 274 -22.58 -3.96 20.24
C SER A 274 -22.57 -2.60 20.94
N GLU A 275 -22.13 -2.59 22.20
CA GLU A 275 -21.72 -1.34 22.86
C GLU A 275 -20.52 -0.72 22.13
N ALA A 276 -20.35 0.60 22.26
CA ALA A 276 -19.23 1.30 21.62
C ALA A 276 -17.90 1.00 22.32
N ALA A 277 -16.85 0.88 21.52
CA ALA A 277 -15.46 0.89 22.00
C ALA A 277 -15.16 2.16 22.81
N ASP A 278 -14.16 2.06 23.69
CA ASP A 278 -13.63 3.25 24.37
C ASP A 278 -13.20 4.30 23.34
N PRO A 279 -13.64 5.57 23.48
CA PRO A 279 -13.38 6.59 22.47
C PRO A 279 -11.90 6.96 22.38
N VAL A 280 -11.39 7.10 21.16
CA VAL A 280 -10.05 7.64 20.89
C VAL A 280 -10.12 9.11 20.47
N SER A 281 -9.28 9.96 21.07
CA SER A 281 -9.11 11.35 20.64
C SER A 281 -7.89 11.47 19.72
N VAL A 282 -8.09 12.00 18.52
CA VAL A 282 -7.06 12.13 17.48
C VAL A 282 -6.94 13.59 17.10
N THR A 283 -5.73 14.15 17.15
CA THR A 283 -5.47 15.50 16.66
C THR A 283 -4.70 15.40 15.35
N THR A 284 -5.28 15.93 14.28
CA THR A 284 -4.60 16.00 12.98
C THR A 284 -3.36 16.88 13.07
N LYS A 285 -2.37 16.60 12.21
CA LYS A 285 -1.18 17.45 12.08
C LYS A 285 -1.63 18.86 11.67
N LEU A 286 -0.92 19.90 12.13
CA LEU A 286 -1.22 21.31 11.78
C LEU A 286 -1.07 21.54 10.27
N GLU A 287 -1.74 22.56 9.72
CA GLU A 287 -1.45 23.01 8.35
C GLU A 287 0.04 23.34 8.24
N GLY A 288 0.76 22.53 7.47
CA GLY A 288 2.15 22.83 7.10
C GLY A 288 2.15 23.77 5.91
N THR A 289 2.92 24.85 5.97
CA THR A 289 3.34 25.62 4.78
C THR A 289 4.35 24.85 3.93
N GLU A 290 4.32 23.52 3.97
CA GLU A 290 5.24 22.67 3.27
C GLU A 290 4.61 22.38 1.90
N THR A 291 4.96 23.19 0.90
CA THR A 291 5.32 22.56 -0.37
C THR A 291 6.31 21.46 0.02
N SER A 292 6.02 20.17 -0.22
CA SER A 292 6.97 19.14 0.19
C SER A 292 8.29 19.47 -0.49
N ASP A 293 9.28 19.94 0.26
CA ASP A 293 10.60 20.23 -0.28
C ASP A 293 11.14 18.89 -0.76
N LYS A 294 11.07 18.66 -2.07
CA LYS A 294 11.47 17.39 -2.66
C LYS A 294 12.93 17.16 -2.33
N THR A 295 13.22 16.03 -1.70
CA THR A 295 14.56 15.76 -1.17
C THR A 295 15.38 14.91 -2.15
N PHE A 296 16.70 15.08 -2.09
CA PHE A 296 17.65 14.14 -2.67
C PHE A 296 18.56 13.58 -1.58
N SER A 297 18.41 12.30 -1.26
CA SER A 297 19.16 11.62 -0.20
C SER A 297 19.80 10.33 -0.72
N PRO A 298 20.98 10.38 -1.37
CA PRO A 298 21.61 9.20 -1.97
C PRO A 298 22.11 8.22 -0.90
N TYR A 299 22.12 6.92 -1.24
CA TYR A 299 22.72 5.90 -0.39
C TYR A 299 24.24 6.00 -0.35
N ILE A 300 24.84 5.78 0.82
CA ILE A 300 26.27 5.60 1.03
C ILE A 300 26.52 4.27 1.73
N ASP A 301 27.23 3.36 1.07
CA ASP A 301 27.67 2.09 1.67
C ASP A 301 28.86 2.33 2.61
N MET A 302 28.57 2.34 3.91
CA MET A 302 29.52 2.55 5.01
C MET A 302 30.46 1.37 5.26
N SER A 303 30.24 0.21 4.61
CA SER A 303 31.16 -0.93 4.67
C SER A 303 32.39 -0.74 3.75
N LEU A 304 32.30 0.17 2.77
CA LEU A 304 33.37 0.40 1.81
C LEU A 304 34.50 1.26 2.40
N THR A 305 35.74 0.90 2.06
CA THR A 305 36.92 1.71 2.43
C THR A 305 36.89 3.11 1.83
N THR A 306 36.25 3.27 0.66
CA THR A 306 36.06 4.55 0.00
C THR A 306 35.14 5.49 0.76
N SER A 307 34.25 4.96 1.61
CA SER A 307 33.26 5.73 2.38
C SER A 307 33.78 6.19 3.75
N GLN A 308 35.03 5.89 4.10
CA GLN A 308 35.62 6.23 5.40
C GLN A 308 35.83 7.75 5.61
N ASP A 309 35.95 8.51 4.52
CA ASP A 309 35.98 9.99 4.54
C ASP A 309 34.59 10.53 4.17
N LEU A 310 33.61 10.24 5.04
CA LEU A 310 32.22 10.60 4.80
C LEU A 310 32.06 12.12 4.63
N VAL A 311 32.71 12.90 5.49
CA VAL A 311 32.70 14.37 5.43
C VAL A 311 33.22 14.87 4.09
N GLY A 312 34.35 14.33 3.61
CA GLY A 312 34.93 14.71 2.32
C GLY A 312 34.01 14.37 1.14
N ILE A 313 33.37 13.20 1.15
CA ILE A 313 32.46 12.75 0.08
C ILE A 313 31.22 13.63 0.02
N VAL A 314 30.56 13.86 1.16
CA VAL A 314 29.34 14.66 1.24
C VAL A 314 29.62 16.11 0.85
N THR A 315 30.72 16.69 1.32
CA THR A 315 31.13 18.05 0.96
C THR A 315 31.44 18.17 -0.53
N ALA A 316 32.13 17.18 -1.12
CA ALA A 316 32.50 17.20 -2.52
C ALA A 316 31.30 16.98 -3.45
N ALA A 317 30.34 16.13 -3.06
CA ALA A 317 29.09 15.93 -3.78
C ALA A 317 28.13 17.13 -3.60
N GLY A 318 28.25 17.87 -2.50
CA GLY A 318 27.39 19.02 -2.19
C GLY A 318 25.94 18.62 -1.98
N VAL A 319 25.69 17.51 -1.30
CA VAL A 319 24.35 16.99 -0.96
C VAL A 319 23.91 17.51 0.42
N SER A 320 22.61 17.75 0.59
CA SER A 320 22.00 18.24 1.84
C SER A 320 21.34 17.15 2.66
N ALA A 321 21.18 15.94 2.12
CA ALA A 321 20.70 14.77 2.83
C ALA A 321 21.46 13.52 2.37
N VAL A 322 21.59 12.51 3.22
CA VAL A 322 22.19 11.20 2.88
C VAL A 322 21.50 10.05 3.62
N THR A 323 21.43 8.90 2.97
CA THR A 323 20.97 7.64 3.58
C THR A 323 22.19 6.72 3.78
N LEU A 324 22.53 6.43 5.03
CA LEU A 324 23.73 5.65 5.38
C LEU A 324 23.39 4.18 5.52
N ALA A 325 24.04 3.34 4.71
CA ALA A 325 23.76 1.93 4.54
C ALA A 325 24.97 1.06 4.89
N PHE A 326 24.85 -0.13 5.48
CA PHE A 326 23.68 -0.65 6.19
C PHE A 326 24.07 -1.00 7.62
N VAL A 327 23.14 -0.75 8.53
CA VAL A 327 23.17 -1.36 9.86
C VAL A 327 22.50 -2.72 9.76
N LEU A 328 23.23 -3.77 10.14
CA LEU A 328 22.83 -5.16 9.99
C LEU A 328 22.97 -5.91 11.31
N SER A 329 22.30 -7.06 11.41
CA SER A 329 22.58 -8.02 12.49
C SER A 329 24.04 -8.46 12.44
N SER A 330 24.71 -8.40 13.59
CA SER A 330 26.11 -8.78 13.76
C SER A 330 26.30 -9.94 14.74
N GLY A 331 25.20 -10.52 15.22
CA GLY A 331 25.16 -11.54 16.26
C GLY A 331 23.80 -11.61 16.95
N THR A 332 23.70 -12.39 18.02
CA THR A 332 22.44 -12.52 18.78
C THR A 332 22.09 -11.21 19.45
N ASN A 333 20.99 -10.58 19.02
CA ASN A 333 20.49 -9.31 19.52
C ASN A 333 21.53 -8.17 19.44
N THR A 334 22.40 -8.20 18.43
CA THR A 334 23.40 -7.16 18.21
C THR A 334 23.36 -6.67 16.77
N ILE A 335 23.62 -5.38 16.60
CA ILE A 335 23.68 -4.72 15.30
C ILE A 335 25.02 -4.00 15.13
N GLY A 336 25.49 -3.91 13.89
CA GLY A 336 26.70 -3.20 13.50
C GLY A 336 26.71 -2.86 12.02
N TRP A 337 27.53 -1.87 11.64
CA TRP A 337 27.72 -1.47 10.25
C TRP A 337 28.30 -2.63 9.43
N GLY A 338 27.67 -2.95 8.30
CA GLY A 338 28.05 -4.09 7.45
C GLY A 338 27.94 -5.45 8.15
N GLY A 339 27.23 -5.54 9.28
CA GLY A 339 27.04 -6.78 10.04
C GLY A 339 28.25 -7.17 10.89
N ILE A 340 29.17 -6.23 11.16
CA ILE A 340 30.40 -6.48 11.90
C ILE A 340 30.37 -5.70 13.22
N GLY A 341 30.79 -6.38 14.30
CA GLY A 341 30.99 -5.75 15.61
C GLY A 341 29.70 -5.18 16.19
N THR A 342 29.78 -3.98 16.77
CA THR A 342 28.62 -3.27 17.32
C THR A 342 28.67 -1.83 16.87
N ILE A 343 27.54 -1.14 16.77
CA ILE A 343 27.52 0.31 16.48
C ILE A 343 28.33 1.15 17.50
N ALA A 344 28.49 0.66 18.74
CA ALA A 344 29.34 1.31 19.75
C ALA A 344 30.86 1.06 19.56
N ASN A 345 31.24 0.14 18.67
CA ASN A 345 32.63 -0.24 18.37
C ASN A 345 32.86 -0.18 16.85
N ASP A 346 32.68 1.00 16.29
CA ASP A 346 32.60 1.34 14.87
C ASP A 346 33.88 2.04 14.37
N THR A 347 35.04 1.70 14.95
CA THR A 347 36.31 2.32 14.61
C THR A 347 36.74 2.00 13.17
N LEU A 348 37.00 3.04 12.40
CA LEU A 348 37.52 2.98 11.04
C LEU A 348 39.06 2.81 11.05
N PRO A 349 39.66 2.29 9.96
CA PRO A 349 41.11 2.11 9.84
C PRO A 349 41.96 3.37 10.05
N ASN A 350 41.40 4.56 9.80
CA ASN A 350 42.06 5.85 10.03
C ASN A 350 42.06 6.29 11.52
N GLY A 351 41.43 5.52 12.42
CA GLY A 351 41.34 5.78 13.85
C GLY A 351 40.15 6.66 14.27
N SER A 352 39.36 7.19 13.33
CA SER A 352 38.06 7.81 13.62
C SER A 352 36.97 6.74 13.77
N THR A 353 35.78 7.13 14.20
CA THR A 353 34.60 6.27 14.27
C THR A 353 33.56 6.70 13.24
N ILE A 354 32.64 5.80 12.87
CA ILE A 354 31.49 6.16 12.04
C ILE A 354 30.62 7.20 12.76
N HIS A 355 30.45 7.08 14.08
CA HIS A 355 29.83 8.07 14.94
C HIS A 355 30.42 9.47 14.75
N ASP A 356 31.76 9.61 14.83
CA ASP A 356 32.40 10.91 14.69
C ASP A 356 32.24 11.49 13.28
N GLN A 357 32.23 10.63 12.26
CA GLN A 357 31.96 11.03 10.87
C GLN A 357 30.52 11.53 10.68
N ILE A 358 29.53 10.82 11.23
CA ILE A 358 28.11 11.19 11.16
C ILE A 358 27.88 12.50 11.90
N ALA A 359 28.40 12.63 13.12
CA ALA A 359 28.30 13.86 13.91
C ALA A 359 28.92 15.07 13.18
N ALA A 360 30.02 14.87 12.45
CA ALA A 360 30.64 15.92 11.65
C ALA A 360 29.81 16.30 10.41
N VAL A 361 29.18 15.32 9.75
CA VAL A 361 28.25 15.57 8.62
C VAL A 361 27.01 16.33 9.09
N GLN A 362 26.40 15.94 10.20
CA GLN A 362 25.26 16.66 10.78
C GLN A 362 25.61 18.10 11.18
N GLN A 363 26.85 18.36 11.64
CA GLN A 363 27.33 19.72 11.91
C GLN A 363 27.45 20.60 10.65
N LEU A 364 27.48 20.01 9.45
CA LEU A 364 27.40 20.72 8.18
C LEU A 364 25.95 21.05 7.78
N GLY A 365 24.96 20.63 8.58
CA GLY A 365 23.54 20.80 8.27
C GLY A 365 23.00 19.77 7.28
N VAL A 366 23.71 18.66 7.09
CA VAL A 366 23.28 17.56 6.22
C VAL A 366 22.35 16.65 7.02
N ASP A 367 21.16 16.41 6.48
CA ASP A 367 20.17 15.50 7.04
C ASP A 367 20.62 14.04 6.87
N VAL A 368 20.42 13.21 7.89
CA VAL A 368 20.98 11.85 7.93
C VAL A 368 19.88 10.85 8.25
N THR A 369 19.66 9.92 7.33
CA THR A 369 18.85 8.72 7.54
C THR A 369 19.75 7.51 7.74
N ILE A 370 19.44 6.65 8.71
CA ILE A 370 20.14 5.36 8.89
C ILE A 370 19.31 4.23 8.32
N SER A 371 19.87 3.47 7.39
CA SER A 371 19.18 2.34 6.74
C SER A 371 19.61 0.99 7.33
N PHE A 372 18.62 0.13 7.57
CA PHE A 372 18.77 -1.26 8.02
C PHE A 372 18.44 -2.22 6.89
N GLY A 373 19.22 -3.30 6.77
CA GLY A 373 18.95 -4.36 5.79
C GLY A 373 19.81 -4.24 4.52
N GLY A 374 19.16 -4.19 3.36
CA GLY A 374 19.80 -4.26 2.04
C GLY A 374 20.10 -5.69 1.56
N ALA A 375 20.49 -5.81 0.30
CA ALA A 375 20.63 -7.08 -0.42
C ALA A 375 21.64 -8.05 0.22
N ASN A 376 22.70 -7.50 0.82
CA ASN A 376 23.80 -8.25 1.39
C ASN A 376 23.81 -8.11 2.91
N GLY A 377 23.23 -9.08 3.62
CA GLY A 377 23.27 -9.08 5.09
C GLY A 377 22.15 -9.89 5.72
N GLN A 378 21.96 -9.66 7.02
CA GLN A 378 20.80 -10.11 7.76
C GLN A 378 20.15 -8.90 8.40
N GLU A 379 19.01 -8.48 7.85
CA GLU A 379 18.15 -7.47 8.46
C GLU A 379 17.85 -7.88 9.93
N PRO A 380 17.91 -6.95 10.90
CA PRO A 380 17.81 -7.30 12.32
C PRO A 380 16.59 -8.14 12.70
N ALA A 381 15.39 -7.87 12.16
CA ALA A 381 14.19 -8.62 12.51
C ALA A 381 14.23 -10.11 12.09
N LEU A 382 15.11 -10.50 11.17
CA LEU A 382 15.35 -11.91 10.82
C LEU A 382 16.05 -12.71 11.93
N THR A 383 16.72 -12.05 12.87
CA THR A 383 17.67 -12.72 13.79
C THR A 383 17.45 -12.41 15.26
N PHE A 384 16.74 -11.33 15.58
CA PHE A 384 16.48 -10.92 16.95
C PHE A 384 15.48 -11.85 17.65
N SER A 385 15.67 -12.04 18.96
CA SER A 385 14.90 -13.03 19.73
C SER A 385 13.52 -12.56 20.18
N SER A 386 13.24 -11.25 20.10
CA SER A 386 12.00 -10.63 20.62
C SER A 386 11.88 -9.19 20.15
N ALA A 387 10.65 -8.66 20.05
CA ALA A 387 10.38 -7.28 19.67
C ALA A 387 11.03 -6.28 20.63
N SER A 388 11.04 -6.54 21.94
CA SER A 388 11.70 -5.65 22.92
C SER A 388 13.21 -5.53 22.71
N ALA A 389 13.88 -6.63 22.37
CA ALA A 389 15.31 -6.60 22.05
C ALA A 389 15.56 -5.83 20.74
N LEU A 390 14.70 -6.01 19.76
CA LEU A 390 14.77 -5.33 18.46
C LEU A 390 14.53 -3.82 18.62
N THR A 391 13.51 -3.43 19.38
CA THR A 391 13.21 -2.04 19.76
C THR A 391 14.42 -1.38 20.42
N ALA A 392 15.05 -2.06 21.38
CA ALA A 392 16.23 -1.54 22.07
C ALA A 392 17.42 -1.34 21.13
N ALA A 393 17.59 -2.22 20.13
CA ALA A 393 18.63 -2.07 19.12
C ALA A 393 18.35 -0.88 18.19
N TYR A 394 17.12 -0.73 17.68
CA TYR A 394 16.75 0.43 16.87
C TYR A 394 16.87 1.74 17.66
N GLN A 395 16.39 1.78 18.92
CA GLN A 395 16.56 2.93 19.80
C GLN A 395 18.03 3.29 20.00
N SER A 396 18.91 2.30 20.12
CA SER A 396 20.35 2.57 20.29
C SER A 396 20.97 3.31 19.10
N VAL A 397 20.43 3.15 17.88
CA VAL A 397 20.84 3.90 16.69
C VAL A 397 20.38 5.35 16.79
N ILE A 398 19.11 5.59 17.14
CA ILE A 398 18.55 6.93 17.37
C ILE A 398 19.34 7.67 18.45
N ASP A 399 19.59 7.02 19.58
CA ASP A 399 20.30 7.62 20.71
C ASP A 399 21.77 7.93 20.37
N THR A 400 22.43 7.05 19.62
CA THR A 400 23.86 7.18 19.28
C THR A 400 24.10 8.26 18.24
N TYR A 401 23.26 8.33 17.20
CA TYR A 401 23.49 9.23 16.06
C TYR A 401 22.57 10.45 16.07
N HIS A 402 21.66 10.56 17.04
CA HIS A 402 20.70 11.66 17.16
C HIS A 402 19.91 11.90 15.86
N VAL A 403 19.54 10.81 15.17
CA VAL A 403 18.71 10.85 13.97
C VAL A 403 17.25 10.67 14.34
N ASN A 404 16.37 11.32 13.59
CA ASN A 404 14.93 11.11 13.65
C ASN A 404 14.39 10.48 12.37
N LYS A 405 15.26 9.96 11.47
CA LYS A 405 14.86 9.25 10.25
C LYS A 405 15.56 7.91 10.18
N ILE A 406 14.78 6.84 10.04
CA ILE A 406 15.28 5.48 9.84
C ILE A 406 14.62 4.84 8.63
N ASP A 407 15.38 4.01 7.92
CA ASP A 407 14.94 3.34 6.72
C ASP A 407 15.09 1.82 6.86
N PHE A 408 14.09 1.08 6.39
CA PHE A 408 14.07 -0.37 6.38
C PHE A 408 14.12 -0.87 4.94
N ASP A 409 15.34 -1.16 4.49
CA ASP A 409 15.60 -1.77 3.19
C ASP A 409 15.41 -3.29 3.29
N VAL A 410 14.21 -3.74 2.96
CA VAL A 410 13.80 -5.14 3.13
C VAL A 410 13.78 -5.82 1.77
N GLU A 411 14.73 -6.73 1.57
CA GLU A 411 14.98 -7.36 0.28
C GLU A 411 14.85 -8.89 0.29
N GLY A 412 14.63 -9.45 -0.90
CA GLY A 412 14.62 -10.89 -1.13
C GLY A 412 13.63 -11.65 -0.26
N ALA A 413 14.08 -12.76 0.34
CA ALA A 413 13.22 -13.62 1.15
C ALA A 413 12.73 -12.97 2.46
N ALA A 414 13.33 -11.86 2.89
CA ALA A 414 12.92 -11.16 4.10
C ALA A 414 11.53 -10.52 3.95
N ILE A 415 11.18 -10.10 2.74
CA ILE A 415 9.90 -9.43 2.43
C ILE A 415 8.72 -10.33 2.78
N ALA A 416 8.79 -11.60 2.40
CA ALA A 416 7.74 -12.58 2.64
C ALA A 416 7.80 -13.25 4.04
N ASN A 417 8.77 -12.89 4.88
CA ASN A 417 8.94 -13.51 6.20
C ASN A 417 7.99 -12.87 7.21
N THR A 418 6.79 -13.43 7.34
CA THR A 418 5.74 -12.91 8.24
C THR A 418 6.18 -12.82 9.70
N ALA A 419 6.96 -13.79 10.21
CA ALA A 419 7.43 -13.75 11.60
C ALA A 419 8.39 -12.58 11.85
N ALA A 420 9.34 -12.34 10.93
CA ALA A 420 10.24 -11.19 11.01
C ALA A 420 9.48 -9.87 10.85
N ASN A 421 8.51 -9.82 9.94
CA ASN A 421 7.67 -8.64 9.73
C ASN A 421 6.84 -8.30 10.98
N THR A 422 6.18 -9.28 11.60
CA THR A 422 5.46 -9.08 12.87
C THR A 422 6.40 -8.56 13.97
N LEU A 423 7.59 -9.16 14.10
CA LEU A 423 8.59 -8.72 15.06
C LEU A 423 9.03 -7.26 14.85
N ARG A 424 9.23 -6.87 13.58
CA ARG A 424 9.59 -5.51 13.19
C ARG A 424 8.47 -4.54 13.49
N ASN A 425 7.23 -4.89 13.16
CA ASN A 425 6.06 -4.05 13.40
C ASN A 425 5.87 -3.75 14.89
N GLU A 426 5.89 -4.78 15.74
CA GLU A 426 5.82 -4.60 17.20
C GLU A 426 6.94 -3.70 17.72
N ALA A 427 8.16 -3.85 17.18
CA ALA A 427 9.29 -3.02 17.58
C ALA A 427 9.14 -1.56 17.12
N LEU A 428 8.62 -1.33 15.92
CA LEU A 428 8.42 0.01 15.36
C LEU A 428 7.32 0.79 16.06
N VAL A 429 6.20 0.15 16.39
CA VAL A 429 5.14 0.78 17.19
C VAL A 429 5.68 1.25 18.54
N ALA A 430 6.44 0.39 19.23
CA ALA A 430 7.06 0.76 20.50
C ALA A 430 8.10 1.88 20.34
N LEU A 431 8.85 1.88 19.23
CA LEU A 431 9.87 2.88 18.92
C LEU A 431 9.26 4.25 18.59
N GLN A 432 8.21 4.30 17.76
CA GLN A 432 7.51 5.55 17.41
C GLN A 432 6.77 6.14 18.60
N HIS A 433 6.18 5.31 19.46
CA HIS A 433 5.62 5.78 20.73
C HIS A 433 6.69 6.42 21.64
N ALA A 434 7.91 5.89 21.65
CA ALA A 434 9.02 6.47 22.42
C ALA A 434 9.65 7.71 21.78
N ASN A 435 9.52 7.87 20.45
CA ASN A 435 10.11 8.96 19.67
C ASN A 435 9.05 9.55 18.71
N PRO A 436 8.17 10.44 19.18
CA PRO A 436 7.03 10.94 18.38
C PRO A 436 7.41 11.71 17.10
N ASP A 437 8.65 12.18 17.00
CA ASP A 437 9.18 12.90 15.82
C ASP A 437 9.96 11.96 14.87
N LEU A 438 9.90 10.64 15.08
CA LEU A 438 10.61 9.63 14.28
C LEU A 438 9.87 9.37 12.96
N GLU A 439 10.56 9.61 11.85
CA GLU A 439 10.12 9.24 10.51
C GLU A 439 10.63 7.84 10.13
N VAL A 440 9.73 6.99 9.66
CA VAL A 440 10.01 5.61 9.23
C VAL A 440 9.79 5.46 7.73
N SER A 441 10.85 5.05 7.03
CA SER A 441 10.83 4.67 5.62
C SER A 441 10.90 3.15 5.44
N PHE A 442 10.18 2.63 4.45
CA PHE A 442 10.40 1.28 3.93
C PHE A 442 10.96 1.35 2.51
N THR A 443 12.17 0.81 2.30
CA THR A 443 12.78 0.65 0.99
C THR A 443 12.51 -0.75 0.45
N LEU A 444 11.84 -0.86 -0.70
CA LEU A 444 11.32 -2.12 -1.23
C LEU A 444 11.56 -2.29 -2.73
N PRO A 445 11.76 -3.53 -3.23
CA PRO A 445 11.92 -3.79 -4.65
C PRO A 445 10.59 -3.69 -5.39
N VAL A 446 10.66 -3.16 -6.60
CA VAL A 446 9.52 -2.99 -7.51
C VAL A 446 9.80 -3.62 -8.87
N LEU A 447 8.74 -3.94 -9.59
CA LEU A 447 8.75 -4.12 -11.04
C LEU A 447 8.33 -2.81 -11.71
N THR A 448 8.40 -2.72 -13.04
CA THR A 448 7.78 -1.61 -13.80
C THR A 448 6.27 -1.51 -13.56
N THR A 449 5.66 -2.55 -13.00
CA THR A 449 4.25 -2.62 -12.56
C THR A 449 4.06 -2.34 -11.06
N GLY A 450 5.05 -1.78 -10.37
CA GLY A 450 4.99 -1.43 -8.95
C GLY A 450 5.48 -2.53 -8.02
N LEU A 451 5.10 -2.44 -6.74
CA LEU A 451 5.47 -3.40 -5.70
C LEU A 451 4.96 -4.81 -6.02
N THR A 452 5.74 -5.80 -5.60
CA THR A 452 5.28 -7.19 -5.56
C THR A 452 4.19 -7.38 -4.50
N GLN A 453 3.42 -8.46 -4.60
CA GLN A 453 2.38 -8.76 -3.61
C GLN A 453 2.97 -8.92 -2.19
N ASP A 454 4.17 -9.48 -2.06
CA ASP A 454 4.82 -9.61 -0.75
C ASP A 454 5.20 -8.24 -0.17
N GLY A 455 5.64 -7.29 -1.01
CA GLY A 455 5.87 -5.90 -0.59
C GLY A 455 4.60 -5.22 -0.10
N LEU A 456 3.48 -5.40 -0.82
CA LEU A 456 2.17 -4.89 -0.40
C LEU A 456 1.69 -5.53 0.91
N ASN A 457 1.89 -6.84 1.08
CA ASN A 457 1.53 -7.54 2.30
C ASN A 457 2.36 -7.05 3.49
N LEU A 458 3.65 -6.77 3.29
CA LEU A 458 4.53 -6.21 4.31
C LEU A 458 4.05 -4.83 4.77
N LEU A 459 3.80 -3.90 3.83
CA LEU A 459 3.32 -2.55 4.14
C LEU A 459 1.94 -2.57 4.79
N SER A 460 1.03 -3.38 4.26
CA SER A 460 -0.31 -3.57 4.82
C SER A 460 -0.21 -4.08 6.27
N ALA A 461 0.58 -5.13 6.52
CA ALA A 461 0.76 -5.66 7.88
C ALA A 461 1.38 -4.65 8.85
N ALA A 462 2.31 -3.81 8.39
CA ALA A 462 2.89 -2.74 9.20
C ALA A 462 1.85 -1.68 9.56
N MET A 463 1.10 -1.19 8.57
CA MET A 463 0.00 -0.24 8.78
C MET A 463 -1.05 -0.79 9.75
N HIS A 464 -1.48 -2.05 9.59
CA HIS A 464 -2.48 -2.68 10.46
C HIS A 464 -1.97 -2.92 11.89
N ALA A 465 -0.66 -3.07 12.07
CA ALA A 465 -0.06 -3.18 13.39
C ALA A 465 0.09 -1.81 14.08
N GLY A 466 -0.19 -0.71 13.38
CA GLY A 466 -0.10 0.65 13.92
C GLY A 466 1.24 1.35 13.66
N VAL A 467 2.06 0.83 12.74
CA VAL A 467 3.29 1.53 12.30
C VAL A 467 2.89 2.72 11.45
N GLU A 468 3.33 3.93 11.82
CA GLU A 468 3.22 5.09 10.95
C GLU A 468 4.31 5.01 9.88
N ILE A 469 3.92 4.98 8.61
CA ILE A 469 4.87 4.89 7.48
C ILE A 469 4.90 6.26 6.82
N ASP A 470 6.01 6.99 6.98
CA ASP A 470 6.15 8.34 6.45
C ASP A 470 6.44 8.31 4.94
N THR A 471 7.33 7.42 4.51
CA THR A 471 7.68 7.25 3.09
C THR A 471 7.81 5.80 2.68
N VAL A 472 7.39 5.50 1.45
CA VAL A 472 7.70 4.24 0.78
C VAL A 472 8.75 4.52 -0.29
N ASN A 473 9.98 4.11 -0.05
CA ASN A 473 11.06 4.26 -1.00
C ASN A 473 11.11 3.04 -1.94
N ILE A 474 11.06 3.25 -3.25
CA ILE A 474 11.06 2.15 -4.22
C ILE A 474 12.42 2.00 -4.88
N MET A 475 12.92 0.77 -4.94
CA MET A 475 14.12 0.43 -5.70
C MET A 475 13.76 0.23 -7.17
N ALA A 476 13.78 1.33 -7.92
CA ALA A 476 13.50 1.39 -9.35
C ALA A 476 14.72 0.90 -10.16
N MET A 477 15.06 -0.38 -9.96
CA MET A 477 16.24 -1.04 -10.51
C MET A 477 16.04 -2.56 -10.57
N ASP A 478 16.87 -3.24 -11.36
CA ASP A 478 16.99 -4.71 -11.42
C ASP A 478 15.65 -5.43 -11.66
N TYR A 479 14.85 -4.89 -12.58
CA TYR A 479 13.55 -5.44 -12.94
C TYR A 479 13.67 -6.83 -13.59
N GLY A 480 14.80 -7.07 -14.27
CA GLY A 480 15.07 -8.21 -15.12
C GLY A 480 14.86 -7.87 -16.59
N ALA A 481 15.71 -8.44 -17.45
CA ALA A 481 15.76 -8.17 -18.90
C ALA A 481 14.44 -8.39 -19.69
N TYR A 482 13.41 -8.98 -19.08
CA TYR A 482 12.09 -9.09 -19.67
C TYR A 482 11.28 -7.79 -19.56
N TYR A 483 11.52 -7.01 -18.50
CA TYR A 483 10.79 -5.80 -18.16
C TYR A 483 11.51 -4.53 -18.62
N ASP A 484 12.83 -4.61 -18.84
CA ASP A 484 13.68 -3.57 -19.41
C ASP A 484 13.18 -3.15 -20.80
N THR A 485 12.69 -1.91 -20.90
CA THR A 485 12.21 -1.35 -22.17
C THR A 485 13.33 -0.74 -23.02
N GLY A 486 14.56 -0.69 -22.50
CA GLY A 486 15.68 0.07 -23.05
C GLY A 486 15.68 1.55 -22.63
N ASP A 487 14.71 1.96 -21.81
CA ASP A 487 14.56 3.31 -21.25
C ASP A 487 14.28 3.20 -19.74
N MET A 488 15.36 3.29 -18.96
CA MET A 488 15.30 3.08 -17.53
C MET A 488 14.60 4.22 -16.78
N GLY A 489 14.56 5.43 -17.36
CA GLY A 489 13.80 6.56 -16.84
C GLY A 489 12.31 6.28 -16.88
N ASN A 490 11.79 5.84 -18.03
CA ASN A 490 10.39 5.47 -18.20
C ASN A 490 10.01 4.21 -17.39
N ASP A 491 10.91 3.25 -17.24
CA ASP A 491 10.70 2.08 -16.39
C ASP A 491 10.54 2.48 -14.90
N ALA A 492 11.38 3.41 -14.43
CA ALA A 492 11.28 3.98 -13.08
C ALA A 492 9.97 4.77 -12.87
N ILE A 493 9.57 5.60 -13.83
CA ILE A 493 8.32 6.36 -13.80
C ILE A 493 7.10 5.42 -13.78
N SER A 494 7.15 4.33 -14.56
CA SER A 494 6.09 3.32 -14.59
C SER A 494 5.97 2.61 -13.24
N ALA A 495 7.10 2.19 -12.66
CA ALA A 495 7.14 1.58 -11.34
C ALA A 495 6.58 2.51 -10.25
N ALA A 496 6.94 3.79 -10.28
CA ALA A 496 6.46 4.81 -9.36
C ALA A 496 4.94 5.01 -9.47
N THR A 497 4.44 5.19 -10.69
CA THR A 497 3.01 5.40 -10.96
C THR A 497 2.17 4.21 -10.52
N ALA A 498 2.61 2.99 -10.83
CA ALA A 498 1.93 1.78 -10.41
C ALA A 498 1.96 1.60 -8.89
N THR A 499 3.09 1.91 -8.24
CA THR A 499 3.19 1.83 -6.78
C THR A 499 2.24 2.80 -6.10
N LEU A 500 2.16 4.06 -6.55
CA LEU A 500 1.19 5.03 -6.01
C LEU A 500 -0.25 4.50 -6.08
N ALA A 501 -0.65 3.89 -7.20
CA ALA A 501 -1.97 3.29 -7.34
C ALA A 501 -2.18 2.11 -6.36
N GLN A 502 -1.16 1.29 -6.13
CA GLN A 502 -1.22 0.19 -5.17
C GLN A 502 -1.32 0.68 -3.72
N LEU A 503 -0.52 1.68 -3.33
CA LEU A 503 -0.56 2.27 -1.99
C LEU A 503 -1.95 2.84 -1.67
N HIS A 504 -2.52 3.59 -2.62
CA HIS A 504 -3.88 4.09 -2.50
C HIS A 504 -4.91 2.95 -2.36
N SER A 505 -4.74 1.86 -3.12
CA SER A 505 -5.64 0.70 -3.07
C SER A 505 -5.63 -0.04 -1.73
N ILE A 506 -4.49 -0.05 -1.03
CA ILE A 506 -4.37 -0.61 0.32
C ILE A 506 -4.66 0.42 1.43
N GLY A 507 -5.01 1.66 1.06
CA GLY A 507 -5.35 2.73 2.00
C GLY A 507 -4.16 3.51 2.57
N LEU A 508 -2.93 3.24 2.13
CA LEU A 508 -1.73 3.93 2.61
C LEU A 508 -1.49 5.24 1.83
N ASP A 509 -1.46 6.38 2.53
CA ASP A 509 -1.23 7.73 1.95
C ASP A 509 0.23 8.19 2.02
N ALA A 510 1.19 7.27 2.18
CA ALA A 510 2.60 7.62 2.20
C ALA A 510 3.04 8.17 0.83
N GLN A 511 3.83 9.25 0.83
CA GLN A 511 4.54 9.69 -0.37
C GLN A 511 5.61 8.65 -0.72
N ILE A 512 5.97 8.59 -2.01
CA ILE A 512 7.07 7.70 -2.45
C ILE A 512 8.37 8.46 -2.68
N VAL A 513 9.48 7.77 -2.43
CA VAL A 513 10.82 8.17 -2.89
C VAL A 513 11.25 7.18 -3.96
N ILE A 514 11.93 7.65 -5.01
CA ILE A 514 12.37 6.80 -6.12
C ILE A 514 13.89 6.62 -6.04
N THR A 515 14.36 5.38 -5.89
CA THR A 515 15.78 5.02 -5.84
C THR A 515 16.14 4.21 -7.07
N PRO A 516 16.67 4.81 -8.15
CA PRO A 516 17.34 4.06 -9.21
C PRO A 516 18.74 3.61 -8.79
N MET A 517 19.23 2.56 -9.44
CA MET A 517 20.66 2.24 -9.46
C MET A 517 21.28 2.99 -10.64
N ILE A 518 22.24 3.88 -10.40
CA ILE A 518 22.79 4.74 -11.46
C ILE A 518 23.76 3.98 -12.37
N GLY A 519 23.79 4.30 -13.67
CA GLY A 519 24.63 3.61 -14.63
C GLY A 519 24.23 2.15 -14.84
N ILE A 520 25.19 1.23 -14.94
CA ILE A 520 24.92 -0.18 -15.23
C ILE A 520 24.41 -0.89 -13.97
N ASN A 521 23.23 -1.50 -14.07
CA ASN A 521 22.60 -2.30 -13.01
C ASN A 521 23.14 -3.74 -12.95
N ASP A 522 22.74 -4.51 -11.94
CA ASP A 522 23.11 -5.92 -11.83
C ASP A 522 22.56 -6.75 -13.00
N VAL A 523 21.38 -6.39 -13.49
CA VAL A 523 20.89 -6.79 -14.81
C VAL A 523 21.57 -5.94 -15.89
N THR A 524 22.66 -6.43 -16.47
CA THR A 524 23.55 -5.60 -17.32
C THR A 524 22.94 -5.02 -18.61
N SER A 525 21.71 -5.42 -19.00
CA SER A 525 20.98 -4.74 -20.08
C SER A 525 20.36 -3.42 -19.62
N GLU A 526 20.01 -3.33 -18.33
CA GLU A 526 19.48 -2.16 -17.68
C GLU A 526 20.63 -1.19 -17.39
N VAL A 527 20.57 -0.02 -18.03
CA VAL A 527 21.55 1.05 -17.83
C VAL A 527 20.80 2.34 -17.59
N PHE A 528 20.77 2.81 -16.34
CA PHE A 528 20.19 4.10 -15.98
C PHE A 528 21.18 5.22 -16.32
N THR A 529 20.94 5.92 -17.40
CA THR A 529 21.79 6.96 -17.98
C THR A 529 21.57 8.34 -17.32
N LEU A 530 22.41 9.31 -17.67
CA LEU A 530 22.20 10.70 -17.25
C LEU A 530 20.91 11.29 -17.87
N GLU A 531 20.48 10.81 -19.03
CA GLU A 531 19.22 11.22 -19.66
C GLU A 531 18.03 10.75 -18.82
N ASP A 532 18.04 9.48 -18.41
CA ASP A 532 17.04 8.91 -17.48
C ASP A 532 16.98 9.69 -16.16
N ALA A 533 18.12 10.18 -15.67
CA ALA A 533 18.18 11.01 -14.47
C ALA A 533 17.42 12.34 -14.63
N TYR A 534 17.55 13.01 -15.78
CA TYR A 534 16.77 14.22 -16.06
C TYR A 534 15.28 13.93 -16.21
N GLN A 535 14.93 12.87 -16.94
CA GLN A 535 13.52 12.44 -17.08
C GLN A 535 12.88 12.19 -15.71
N LEU A 536 13.61 11.50 -14.81
CA LEU A 536 13.13 11.23 -13.47
C LEU A 536 12.97 12.51 -12.63
N VAL A 537 13.91 13.46 -12.71
CA VAL A 537 13.78 14.77 -12.04
C VAL A 537 12.52 15.50 -12.50
N ASP A 538 12.27 15.57 -13.81
CA ASP A 538 11.10 16.25 -14.37
C ASP A 538 9.79 15.61 -13.89
N PHE A 539 9.74 14.27 -13.87
CA PHE A 539 8.60 13.53 -13.31
C PHE A 539 8.40 13.84 -11.82
N VAL A 540 9.47 13.80 -11.02
CA VAL A 540 9.36 14.04 -9.58
C VAL A 540 8.95 15.48 -9.30
N GLN A 541 9.51 16.48 -9.99
CA GLN A 541 9.14 17.89 -9.83
C GLN A 541 7.67 18.16 -10.18
N SER A 542 7.11 17.43 -11.14
CA SER A 542 5.71 17.60 -11.59
C SER A 542 4.68 16.81 -10.78
N ASN A 543 5.09 16.04 -9.78
CA ASN A 543 4.21 15.13 -9.04
C ASN A 543 4.32 15.28 -7.52
N ASP A 544 3.30 15.86 -6.89
CA ASP A 544 3.24 16.12 -5.44
C ASP A 544 3.11 14.86 -4.58
N ALA A 545 2.80 13.70 -5.17
CA ALA A 545 2.78 12.42 -4.45
C ALA A 545 4.18 11.81 -4.29
N ILE A 546 5.21 12.43 -4.88
CA ILE A 546 6.61 12.01 -4.77
C ILE A 546 7.36 12.95 -3.82
N ALA A 547 7.91 12.37 -2.73
CA ALA A 547 8.68 13.07 -1.70
C ALA A 547 10.11 13.41 -2.15
N GLY A 548 10.66 12.67 -3.12
CA GLY A 548 12.03 12.90 -3.57
C GLY A 548 12.63 11.77 -4.39
N ILE A 549 13.94 11.89 -4.59
CA ILE A 549 14.78 10.92 -5.28
C ILE A 549 15.89 10.46 -4.34
N SER A 550 16.30 9.21 -4.44
CA SER A 550 17.57 8.73 -3.91
C SER A 550 18.35 8.06 -5.04
N MET A 551 19.45 7.38 -4.75
CA MET A 551 20.12 6.53 -5.72
C MET A 551 21.01 5.51 -5.03
N TRP A 552 21.19 4.35 -5.68
CA TRP A 552 22.27 3.42 -5.39
C TRP A 552 23.42 3.62 -6.38
N SER A 553 24.54 4.23 -6.00
CA SER A 553 24.85 4.88 -4.72
C SER A 553 25.84 6.03 -4.94
N LEU A 554 26.04 6.90 -3.95
CA LEU A 554 26.94 8.06 -4.07
C LEU A 554 28.40 7.67 -4.37
N GLY A 555 28.85 6.53 -3.86
CA GLY A 555 30.18 5.98 -4.16
C GLY A 555 30.35 5.57 -5.62
N ARG A 556 29.26 5.27 -6.33
CA ARG A 556 29.24 4.88 -7.74
C ARG A 556 29.23 6.08 -8.70
N ASP A 557 28.91 7.28 -8.24
CA ASP A 557 28.68 8.46 -9.09
C ASP A 557 29.97 9.08 -9.64
N ASN A 558 30.63 8.35 -10.54
CA ASN A 558 31.86 8.73 -11.22
C ASN A 558 32.11 7.88 -12.47
N GLY A 559 32.86 8.42 -13.43
CA GLY A 559 33.19 7.76 -14.69
C GLY A 559 34.27 6.67 -14.63
N SER A 560 34.46 6.01 -13.48
CA SER A 560 35.34 4.84 -13.39
C SER A 560 34.58 3.55 -13.73
N THR A 561 35.32 2.44 -13.86
CA THR A 561 34.79 1.09 -14.13
C THR A 561 33.85 0.96 -15.34
N VAL A 562 34.02 1.82 -16.35
CA VAL A 562 33.17 1.85 -17.57
C VAL A 562 32.98 0.47 -18.18
N GLY A 563 31.73 0.10 -18.44
CA GLY A 563 31.33 -1.19 -19.00
C GLY A 563 31.26 -2.33 -17.99
N THR A 564 31.31 -2.05 -16.68
CA THR A 564 31.23 -3.08 -15.63
C THR A 564 30.46 -2.56 -14.42
N VAL A 565 29.61 -3.43 -13.85
CA VAL A 565 28.94 -3.18 -12.57
C VAL A 565 29.96 -3.13 -11.45
N SER A 566 29.93 -2.07 -10.65
CA SER A 566 30.90 -1.88 -9.57
C SER A 566 30.29 -1.12 -8.39
N PRO A 567 30.69 -1.42 -7.14
CA PRO A 567 30.32 -0.61 -5.97
C PRO A 567 31.05 0.74 -5.91
N VAL A 568 32.07 0.98 -6.75
CA VAL A 568 32.92 2.19 -6.70
C VAL A 568 32.87 3.02 -8.00
N GLY A 569 32.03 2.64 -8.95
CA GLY A 569 31.82 3.35 -10.22
C GLY A 569 30.52 2.91 -10.89
N SER A 570 29.87 3.81 -11.60
CA SER A 570 28.54 3.60 -12.21
C SER A 570 28.64 2.73 -13.46
N GLY A 571 29.83 2.62 -14.05
CA GLY A 571 30.05 1.86 -15.27
C GLY A 571 29.66 2.62 -16.55
N VAL A 572 29.22 3.88 -16.45
CA VAL A 572 28.97 4.75 -17.60
C VAL A 572 30.04 5.83 -17.73
N VAL A 573 30.13 6.45 -18.91
CA VAL A 573 31.00 7.61 -19.14
C VAL A 573 30.29 8.84 -18.56
N GLN A 574 30.89 9.43 -17.55
CA GLN A 574 30.40 10.63 -16.86
C GLN A 574 31.56 11.33 -16.13
N ASP A 575 31.37 12.58 -15.74
CA ASP A 575 32.20 13.22 -14.74
C ASP A 575 31.78 12.80 -13.32
N LYS A 576 32.64 13.11 -12.34
CA LYS A 576 32.37 12.79 -10.94
C LYS A 576 31.20 13.64 -10.43
N TYR A 577 30.21 12.97 -9.84
CA TYR A 577 28.99 13.58 -9.30
C TYR A 577 27.97 14.11 -10.31
N ASP A 578 27.99 13.66 -11.56
CA ASP A 578 27.00 14.09 -12.57
C ASP A 578 25.58 13.70 -12.18
N PHE A 579 25.34 12.47 -11.72
CA PHE A 579 23.99 12.05 -11.28
C PHE A 579 23.53 12.85 -10.07
N SER A 580 24.40 13.05 -9.08
CA SER A 580 24.10 13.89 -7.91
C SER A 580 23.78 15.32 -8.32
N SER A 581 24.49 15.87 -9.29
CA SER A 581 24.27 17.23 -9.78
C SER A 581 22.90 17.38 -10.44
N ILE A 582 22.42 16.34 -11.12
CA ILE A 582 21.08 16.29 -11.70
C ILE A 582 20.03 16.14 -10.59
N PHE A 583 20.12 15.10 -9.76
CA PHE A 583 19.07 14.78 -8.79
C PHE A 583 18.89 15.83 -7.69
N LYS A 584 19.93 16.59 -7.30
CA LYS A 584 19.79 17.71 -6.35
C LYS A 584 18.86 18.82 -6.84
N THR A 585 18.62 18.92 -8.15
CA THR A 585 17.71 19.94 -8.70
C THR A 585 16.24 19.63 -8.39
N VAL A 586 15.91 18.43 -7.89
CA VAL A 586 14.53 18.03 -7.57
C VAL A 586 13.82 18.97 -6.60
N GLY A 587 14.56 19.57 -5.65
CA GLY A 587 14.03 20.56 -4.69
C GLY A 587 13.97 22.01 -5.22
N SER A 588 14.38 22.27 -6.47
CA SER A 588 14.51 23.63 -7.03
C SER A 588 13.32 24.09 -7.91
N GLY A 589 12.12 23.53 -7.71
CA GLY A 589 10.96 23.76 -8.57
C GLY A 589 10.63 25.24 -8.86
N SER A 590 10.75 25.63 -10.14
CA SER A 590 10.17 26.83 -10.76
C SER A 590 10.42 28.20 -10.09
N SER A 591 11.68 28.54 -9.83
CA SER A 591 12.07 29.96 -9.74
C SER A 591 13.52 30.18 -10.18
N GLU A 592 13.74 30.38 -11.49
CA GLU A 592 14.67 31.37 -12.05
C GLU A 592 14.92 31.09 -13.54
N GLY A 593 14.27 31.88 -14.40
CA GLY A 593 14.85 32.25 -15.69
C GLY A 593 16.13 33.05 -15.42
N GLY A 594 17.24 32.34 -15.24
CA GLY A 594 18.56 32.90 -14.95
C GLY A 594 19.49 32.81 -16.15
N ASN A 595 19.42 33.82 -17.01
CA ASN A 595 20.39 34.20 -18.04
C ASN A 595 21.83 33.65 -17.86
N THR A 596 22.19 32.54 -18.51
CA THR A 596 23.58 32.13 -18.71
C THR A 596 24.10 32.67 -20.04
N GLY A 597 24.33 33.98 -20.09
CA GLY A 597 25.19 34.58 -21.09
C GLY A 597 26.64 34.14 -20.85
N GLY A 598 27.15 33.25 -21.71
CA GLY A 598 28.55 32.88 -21.75
C GLY A 598 29.44 34.08 -22.06
N GLY A 599 30.12 34.60 -21.04
CA GLY A 599 31.10 35.68 -21.16
C GLY A 599 32.50 35.16 -20.84
N THR A 600 33.32 35.01 -21.87
CA THR A 600 34.75 34.71 -21.76
C THR A 600 35.47 35.80 -20.96
N GLY A 601 36.10 35.41 -19.85
CA GLY A 601 36.91 36.30 -19.04
C GLY A 601 38.16 36.78 -19.78
N THR A 602 38.24 38.08 -20.04
CA THR A 602 39.51 38.82 -19.99
C THR A 602 39.28 40.06 -19.13
N GLY A 603 40.09 40.19 -18.08
CA GLY A 603 39.87 41.16 -17.02
C GLY A 603 40.20 42.59 -17.39
N GLU A 604 39.52 43.53 -16.74
CA GLU A 604 40.07 44.77 -16.18
C GLU A 604 38.97 45.46 -15.33
N ASN A 605 39.37 46.01 -14.19
CA ASN A 605 38.57 46.84 -13.26
C ASN A 605 39.32 48.21 -13.15
N PRO A 606 38.77 49.33 -12.62
CA PRO A 606 37.41 49.68 -12.19
C PRO A 606 36.86 51.01 -12.77
N GLY A 607 35.54 51.24 -12.61
CA GLY A 607 34.91 52.55 -12.83
C GLY A 607 33.63 52.74 -12.00
N THR A 608 33.69 53.70 -11.09
CA THR A 608 32.65 54.17 -10.15
C THR A 608 31.37 54.72 -10.79
N GLY A 609 30.20 54.54 -10.16
CA GLY A 609 28.99 55.30 -10.51
C GLY A 609 27.76 55.01 -9.64
N THR A 610 27.33 56.02 -8.89
CA THR A 610 26.23 56.08 -7.91
C THR A 610 24.84 56.32 -8.51
N GLY A 611 23.79 55.85 -7.79
CA GLY A 611 22.42 56.42 -7.75
C GLY A 611 21.47 55.89 -8.83
N GLY A 612 20.17 55.73 -8.63
CA GLY A 612 19.23 56.06 -7.57
C GLY A 612 17.84 55.61 -8.06
N GLY A 613 16.94 55.24 -7.15
CA GLY A 613 15.66 54.60 -7.48
C GLY A 613 14.59 55.49 -8.11
N THR A 614 13.41 54.90 -8.35
CA THR A 614 12.01 55.41 -8.24
C THR A 614 11.11 54.56 -9.16
N THR A 615 10.19 53.77 -8.58
CA THR A 615 8.72 53.98 -8.39
C THR A 615 7.86 53.22 -9.41
N ASP A 616 7.18 52.20 -8.87
CA ASP A 616 5.86 51.69 -9.25
C ASP A 616 4.81 52.82 -9.34
N PRO A 617 3.84 52.72 -10.27
CA PRO A 617 2.46 52.47 -9.80
C PRO A 617 1.64 51.56 -10.72
N GLY A 618 0.90 50.62 -10.10
CA GLY A 618 -0.11 49.79 -10.76
C GLY A 618 -1.39 50.53 -11.17
N THR A 619 -2.23 49.82 -11.94
CA THR A 619 -3.70 49.68 -11.75
C THR A 619 -4.31 48.89 -12.92
N ASP A 620 -4.95 47.77 -12.58
CA ASP A 620 -6.04 47.13 -13.32
C ASP A 620 -7.29 48.04 -13.32
N PRO A 621 -8.10 48.06 -14.39
CA PRO A 621 -9.43 47.42 -14.26
C PRO A 621 -9.99 46.80 -15.56
N GLY A 622 -10.64 45.64 -15.42
CA GLY A 622 -12.05 45.49 -15.81
C GLY A 622 -12.40 44.59 -17.00
N THR A 623 -13.27 43.63 -16.71
CA THR A 623 -13.97 42.67 -17.56
C THR A 623 -15.18 43.25 -18.33
N ASP A 624 -15.45 42.80 -19.57
CA ASP A 624 -16.76 42.29 -20.09
C ASP A 624 -16.63 41.79 -21.56
N PRO A 625 -17.41 40.78 -22.03
CA PRO A 625 -17.18 40.03 -23.26
C PRO A 625 -18.04 40.49 -24.45
N GLY A 626 -17.56 40.25 -25.68
CA GLY A 626 -18.33 40.58 -26.88
C GLY A 626 -17.80 39.89 -28.13
N THR A 627 -18.57 38.93 -28.60
CA THR A 627 -18.48 38.23 -29.89
C THR A 627 -18.33 39.17 -31.09
N GLY A 628 -17.43 38.85 -32.02
CA GLY A 628 -17.31 39.54 -33.31
C GLY A 628 -16.45 38.79 -34.31
N THR A 629 -17.11 38.09 -35.23
CA THR A 629 -16.54 37.47 -36.43
C THR A 629 -15.91 38.50 -37.36
N GLY A 630 -14.66 38.28 -37.80
CA GLY A 630 -14.04 39.08 -38.86
C GLY A 630 -12.63 38.58 -39.20
N THR A 631 -12.50 37.97 -40.37
CA THR A 631 -11.26 37.54 -41.02
C THR A 631 -10.39 38.72 -41.44
N ASP A 632 -9.13 38.75 -40.98
CA ASP A 632 -8.03 39.48 -41.63
C ASP A 632 -6.70 38.71 -41.37
N PRO A 633 -5.97 38.23 -42.39
CA PRO A 633 -4.67 37.61 -42.22
C PRO A 633 -3.60 38.72 -42.18
N GLY A 634 -3.30 39.18 -40.97
CA GLY A 634 -2.22 40.11 -40.69
C GLY A 634 -1.51 39.73 -39.41
N HIS A 635 -0.58 38.77 -39.49
CA HIS A 635 0.39 38.55 -38.42
C HIS A 635 1.29 39.79 -38.32
N GLY A 636 1.13 40.53 -37.23
CA GLY A 636 2.06 41.57 -36.82
C GLY A 636 1.40 42.82 -36.27
N SER A 637 1.26 42.91 -34.93
CA SER A 637 1.68 44.10 -34.17
C SER A 637 1.42 43.91 -32.66
N GLY A 638 2.45 43.45 -31.92
CA GLY A 638 2.46 43.52 -30.46
C GLY A 638 3.23 42.42 -29.71
N HIS A 639 3.60 41.31 -30.36
CA HIS A 639 4.28 40.19 -29.70
C HIS A 639 5.76 40.50 -29.48
N ASP A 640 6.20 40.53 -28.21
CA ASP A 640 7.60 40.53 -27.80
C ASP A 640 8.22 39.16 -28.13
N ALA A 641 9.53 39.09 -28.37
CA ALA A 641 10.19 37.81 -28.63
C ALA A 641 10.08 36.91 -27.39
N THR A 642 9.57 35.70 -27.58
CA THR A 642 9.39 34.70 -26.53
C THR A 642 10.17 33.42 -26.84
N THR A 643 10.59 32.73 -25.79
CA THR A 643 11.13 31.37 -25.90
C THR A 643 10.14 30.43 -25.23
N THR A 644 9.60 29.48 -25.98
CA THR A 644 8.76 28.41 -25.43
C THR A 644 9.62 27.18 -25.23
N THR A 645 9.86 26.82 -23.96
CA THR A 645 10.58 25.59 -23.62
C THR A 645 9.63 24.41 -23.75
N ILE A 646 10.04 23.43 -24.55
CA ILE A 646 9.37 22.14 -24.66
C ILE A 646 9.81 21.31 -23.46
N THR A 647 8.88 21.06 -22.54
CA THR A 647 9.10 20.22 -21.35
C THR A 647 8.24 18.96 -21.42
N TRP A 648 8.61 17.95 -20.65
CA TRP A 648 7.76 16.79 -20.41
C TRP A 648 6.54 17.22 -19.58
N ALA A 649 5.35 17.24 -20.20
CA ALA A 649 4.09 17.58 -19.54
C ALA A 649 2.99 16.62 -20.02
N TRP A 650 2.81 15.54 -19.24
CA TRP A 650 1.97 14.40 -19.61
C TRP A 650 0.53 14.78 -19.96
N GLY A 651 0.04 14.30 -21.11
CA GLY A 651 -1.34 14.47 -21.55
C GLY A 651 -1.74 15.92 -21.83
N THR A 652 -0.78 16.85 -21.89
CA THR A 652 -1.07 18.26 -22.15
C THR A 652 -1.13 18.55 -23.64
N HIS A 653 -2.05 19.44 -24.02
CA HIS A 653 -2.22 19.89 -25.39
C HIS A 653 -2.20 21.42 -25.38
N GLN A 654 -1.06 21.99 -25.75
CA GLN A 654 -0.84 23.42 -25.70
C GLN A 654 -0.98 24.02 -27.10
N THR A 655 -1.63 25.17 -27.18
CA THR A 655 -1.63 26.00 -28.38
C THR A 655 -0.74 27.20 -28.13
N ILE A 656 0.28 27.37 -28.97
CA ILE A 656 1.24 28.46 -28.91
C ILE A 656 0.86 29.47 -29.99
N ASP A 657 0.74 30.74 -29.60
CA ASP A 657 0.73 31.88 -30.52
C ASP A 657 2.19 32.17 -30.87
N PHE A 658 2.67 31.61 -31.98
CA PHE A 658 4.09 31.60 -32.34
C PHE A 658 4.32 32.56 -33.52
N ASP A 659 5.24 33.51 -33.38
CA ASP A 659 5.70 34.41 -34.44
C ASP A 659 7.07 33.94 -34.95
N PRO A 660 7.16 33.26 -36.11
CA PRO A 660 8.43 32.76 -36.67
C PRO A 660 9.47 33.85 -36.96
N ALA A 661 9.08 35.14 -36.95
CA ALA A 661 10.05 36.21 -37.10
C ALA A 661 10.78 36.57 -35.80
N LYS A 662 10.32 36.06 -34.64
CA LYS A 662 10.80 36.51 -33.32
C LYS A 662 10.94 35.42 -32.27
N ASP A 663 10.11 34.38 -32.31
CA ASP A 663 10.00 33.41 -31.24
C ASP A 663 10.95 32.23 -31.43
N THR A 664 11.22 31.51 -30.33
CA THR A 664 12.09 30.32 -30.34
C THR A 664 11.42 29.18 -29.59
N LEU A 665 11.48 27.97 -30.15
CA LEU A 665 11.17 26.73 -29.47
C LEU A 665 12.46 26.13 -28.90
N ASP A 666 12.53 25.97 -27.58
CA ASP A 666 13.68 25.36 -26.90
C ASP A 666 13.36 23.92 -26.50
N PHE A 667 13.93 22.97 -27.23
CA PHE A 667 13.78 21.54 -27.03
C PHE A 667 14.67 20.98 -25.91
N GLY A 668 15.55 21.79 -25.29
CA GLY A 668 16.41 21.30 -24.22
C GLY A 668 17.17 20.04 -24.65
N TRP A 669 16.96 18.92 -23.94
CA TRP A 669 17.59 17.62 -24.22
C TRP A 669 16.69 16.62 -24.96
N PHE A 670 15.52 17.03 -25.45
CA PHE A 670 14.72 16.16 -26.32
C PHE A 670 15.56 15.72 -27.51
N SER A 671 15.59 14.41 -27.77
CA SER A 671 16.15 13.77 -28.96
C SER A 671 15.08 13.63 -30.05
N ALA A 672 15.51 13.29 -31.28
CA ALA A 672 14.59 13.05 -32.40
C ALA A 672 13.57 11.93 -32.14
N ASP A 673 13.90 10.95 -31.29
CA ASP A 673 13.00 9.84 -30.97
C ASP A 673 11.89 10.24 -29.99
N ASN A 674 12.01 11.40 -29.34
CA ASN A 674 11.04 11.88 -28.35
C ASN A 674 9.85 12.61 -28.97
N PHE A 675 9.96 13.14 -30.20
CA PHE A 675 8.92 13.96 -30.79
C PHE A 675 8.73 13.70 -32.29
N ASP A 676 7.50 13.90 -32.74
CA ASP A 676 7.13 13.95 -34.15
C ASP A 676 6.71 15.37 -34.52
N VAL A 677 7.09 15.85 -35.70
CA VAL A 677 6.62 17.14 -36.24
C VAL A 677 5.72 16.89 -37.45
N SER A 678 4.52 17.45 -37.44
CA SER A 678 3.58 17.39 -38.55
C SER A 678 2.93 18.74 -38.81
N GLU A 679 2.30 18.91 -39.98
CA GLU A 679 1.47 20.07 -40.29
C GLU A 679 0.03 19.61 -40.56
N HIS A 680 -0.93 20.21 -39.87
CA HIS A 680 -2.36 19.91 -40.00
C HIS A 680 -3.17 21.21 -40.04
N ASP A 681 -4.02 21.35 -41.07
CA ASP A 681 -4.92 22.50 -41.25
C ASP A 681 -4.23 23.88 -41.13
N GLY A 682 -3.00 23.98 -41.66
CA GLY A 682 -2.20 25.21 -41.63
C GLY A 682 -1.61 25.54 -40.26
N SER A 683 -1.43 24.54 -39.39
CA SER A 683 -0.77 24.66 -38.09
C SER A 683 0.28 23.56 -37.93
N VAL A 684 1.46 23.91 -37.44
CA VAL A 684 2.50 22.93 -37.05
C VAL A 684 2.10 22.28 -35.73
N VAL A 685 2.18 20.96 -35.67
CA VAL A 685 1.93 20.15 -34.48
C VAL A 685 3.20 19.38 -34.13
N ILE A 686 3.68 19.59 -32.92
CA ILE A 686 4.78 18.84 -32.32
C ILE A 686 4.12 17.85 -31.36
N SER A 687 4.19 16.56 -31.68
CA SER A 687 3.68 15.49 -30.82
C SER A 687 4.83 14.88 -30.04
N ILE A 688 4.61 14.56 -28.78
CA ILE A 688 5.52 13.76 -27.96
C ILE A 688 4.75 12.49 -27.63
N PRO A 689 4.85 11.44 -28.47
CA PRO A 689 3.92 10.32 -28.43
C PRO A 689 3.99 9.53 -27.12
N SER A 690 5.19 9.42 -26.55
CA SER A 690 5.46 8.63 -25.34
C SER A 690 4.66 9.09 -24.12
N ASN A 691 4.27 10.37 -24.05
CA ASN A 691 3.52 10.93 -22.92
C ASN A 691 2.18 11.60 -23.33
N GLN A 692 1.66 11.30 -24.53
CA GLN A 692 0.39 11.84 -25.05
C GLN A 692 0.31 13.37 -25.09
N GLN A 693 1.44 14.05 -25.26
CA GLN A 693 1.52 15.51 -25.27
C GLN A 693 1.59 16.07 -26.69
N THR A 694 1.02 17.26 -26.89
CA THR A 694 1.18 18.01 -28.15
C THR A 694 1.35 19.50 -27.93
N TYR A 695 2.16 20.14 -28.75
CA TYR A 695 2.18 21.58 -28.96
C TYR A 695 1.66 21.90 -30.36
N THR A 696 0.77 22.87 -30.47
CA THR A 696 0.23 23.33 -31.76
C THR A 696 0.59 24.80 -31.95
N LEU A 697 1.39 25.10 -32.98
CA LEU A 697 1.65 26.46 -33.42
C LEU A 697 0.48 26.89 -34.30
N ALA A 698 -0.51 27.54 -33.72
CA ALA A 698 -1.78 27.80 -34.41
C ALA A 698 -1.60 28.82 -35.55
N GLY A 699 -1.93 28.41 -36.77
CA GLY A 699 -1.86 29.28 -37.95
C GLY A 699 -0.44 29.51 -38.49
N VAL A 700 0.56 28.78 -37.97
CA VAL A 700 1.94 28.77 -38.48
C VAL A 700 2.15 27.50 -39.29
N THR A 701 2.73 27.64 -40.48
CA THR A 701 3.10 26.52 -41.36
C THR A 701 4.61 26.22 -41.29
N LEU A 702 5.02 25.00 -41.67
CA LEU A 702 6.44 24.64 -41.72
C LEU A 702 7.23 25.51 -42.70
N ALA A 703 6.58 26.03 -43.74
CA ALA A 703 7.20 26.92 -44.74
C ALA A 703 7.47 28.35 -44.20
N GLU A 704 6.87 28.71 -43.06
CA GLU A 704 7.11 29.99 -42.39
C GLU A 704 8.19 29.90 -41.31
N MET A 705 8.59 28.68 -40.93
CA MET A 705 9.61 28.42 -39.92
C MET A 705 11.02 28.29 -40.52
N SER A 706 12.03 28.54 -39.68
CA SER A 706 13.46 28.38 -39.96
C SER A 706 14.12 27.54 -38.87
N ILE A 707 15.30 26.98 -39.17
CA ILE A 707 16.10 26.30 -38.14
C ILE A 707 16.54 27.24 -37.02
N ASP A 708 16.59 28.56 -37.28
CA ASP A 708 16.90 29.57 -36.27
C ASP A 708 15.78 29.70 -35.21
N ASP A 709 14.58 29.21 -35.50
CA ASP A 709 13.45 29.17 -34.57
C ASP A 709 13.59 28.03 -33.54
N ILE A 710 14.57 27.14 -33.72
CA ILE A 710 14.75 25.92 -32.92
C ILE A 710 16.07 25.98 -32.14
N ALA A 711 15.97 25.93 -30.82
CA ALA A 711 17.09 25.68 -29.93
C ALA A 711 16.99 24.24 -29.40
N ALA A 712 18.08 23.48 -29.46
CA ALA A 712 18.18 22.19 -28.77
C ALA A 712 19.63 21.93 -28.36
N LYS A 713 19.81 21.22 -27.24
CA LYS A 713 21.11 20.74 -26.76
C LYS A 713 21.47 19.40 -27.39
N ASP A 714 20.47 18.59 -27.74
CA ASP A 714 20.68 17.34 -28.47
C ASP A 714 20.80 17.57 -29.99
N ALA A 715 21.82 16.96 -30.59
CA ALA A 715 22.12 17.15 -32.00
C ALA A 715 21.14 16.41 -32.94
N SER A 716 20.49 15.34 -32.47
CA SER A 716 19.51 14.59 -33.26
C SER A 716 18.22 15.40 -33.43
N ALA A 717 17.78 16.13 -32.41
CA ALA A 717 16.62 17.01 -32.52
C ALA A 717 16.80 18.13 -33.54
N LEU A 718 17.98 18.78 -33.57
CA LEU A 718 18.30 19.77 -34.61
C LEU A 718 18.35 19.15 -36.01
N ALA A 719 18.82 17.90 -36.12
CA ALA A 719 18.86 17.18 -37.40
C ALA A 719 17.46 16.82 -37.91
N GLU A 720 16.56 16.39 -37.01
CA GLU A 720 15.17 16.08 -37.33
C GLU A 720 14.41 17.33 -37.79
N TRP A 721 14.48 18.42 -37.02
CA TRP A 721 13.89 19.71 -37.40
C TRP A 721 14.40 20.19 -38.75
N LYS A 722 15.72 20.09 -38.98
CA LYS A 722 16.28 20.43 -40.28
C LYS A 722 15.70 19.58 -41.42
N ALA A 723 15.54 18.27 -41.21
CA ALA A 723 14.99 17.37 -42.22
C ALA A 723 13.53 17.70 -42.55
N VAL A 724 12.72 18.01 -41.53
CA VAL A 724 11.31 18.38 -41.69
C VAL A 724 11.16 19.70 -42.44
N LEU A 725 11.94 20.73 -42.08
CA LEU A 725 11.91 22.03 -42.76
C LEU A 725 12.40 21.94 -44.21
N ASP A 726 13.51 21.24 -44.47
CA ASP A 726 14.04 21.05 -45.82
C ASP A 726 13.01 20.30 -46.72
N ALA A 727 12.22 19.38 -46.15
CA ALA A 727 11.16 18.68 -46.87
C ALA A 727 9.96 19.58 -47.20
N ALA A 728 9.59 20.50 -46.29
CA ALA A 728 8.52 21.47 -46.51
C ALA A 728 8.88 22.48 -47.60
N ASP A 729 10.12 22.99 -47.60
CA ASP A 729 10.65 23.88 -48.63
C ASP A 729 10.63 23.23 -50.02
N ALA A 730 11.06 21.96 -50.11
CA ALA A 730 11.03 21.21 -51.36
C ALA A 730 9.59 21.01 -51.87
N ALA A 731 8.61 20.80 -50.99
CA ALA A 731 7.22 20.66 -51.36
C ALA A 731 6.62 21.99 -51.86
N ALA A 732 7.03 23.12 -51.28
CA ALA A 732 6.62 24.46 -51.72
C ALA A 732 7.12 24.79 -53.14
N ASP A 733 8.38 24.45 -53.46
CA ASP A 733 8.99 24.71 -54.78
C ASP A 733 8.33 23.91 -55.92
N VAL A 734 7.86 22.68 -55.64
CA VAL A 734 7.15 21.84 -56.63
C VAL A 734 5.76 22.42 -57.00
N THR A 735 5.17 23.26 -56.15
CA THR A 735 3.88 23.91 -56.41
C THR A 735 3.98 25.26 -57.15
N ASN A 736 5.20 25.78 -57.40
CA ASN A 736 5.45 27.04 -58.08
C ASN A 736 6.25 26.86 -59.39
N PRO A 737 5.61 26.71 -60.58
CA PRO A 737 6.29 26.29 -61.82
C PRO A 737 7.04 27.43 -62.54
N LEU A 738 7.74 28.31 -61.81
CA LEU A 738 8.37 29.52 -62.40
C LEU A 738 9.90 29.65 -62.24
N HIS A 739 10.61 28.66 -61.71
CA HIS A 739 12.09 28.71 -61.66
C HIS A 739 12.84 27.66 -62.51
N ALA A 740 12.18 27.03 -63.48
CA ALA A 740 12.84 26.24 -64.52
C ALA A 740 13.07 27.03 -65.83
N ALA A 741 13.56 28.27 -65.74
CA ALA A 741 13.99 29.04 -66.92
C ALA A 741 14.89 30.23 -66.54
N ASP A 742 16.10 29.99 -66.06
CA ASP A 742 17.22 30.92 -66.29
C ASP A 742 18.55 30.22 -65.98
N GLY A 743 19.15 29.64 -67.01
CA GLY A 743 20.43 28.95 -66.86
C GLY A 743 20.98 28.27 -68.11
N LEU A 744 20.65 28.75 -69.31
CA LEU A 744 21.34 28.36 -70.53
C LEU A 744 21.27 29.49 -71.57
N THR A 745 22.37 30.24 -71.74
CA THR A 745 22.80 30.70 -73.07
C THR A 745 24.28 31.14 -73.08
N VAL A 746 25.02 30.45 -73.97
CA VAL A 746 26.35 30.66 -74.60
C VAL A 746 27.61 30.42 -73.75
#